data_AF-S5VV85-F1
#
_entry.id   AF-S5VV85-F1
#
_cell.length_a   1.000
_cell.length_b   1.000
_cell.length_c   1.000
_cell.angle_alpha   90.00
_cell.angle_beta   90.00
_cell.angle_gamma   90.00
#
_symmetry.space_group_name_H-M   'P 1'
#
loop_
_entity.id
_entity.type
_entity.pdbx_description
1 polymer ?
#
loop_
_entity_poly.entity_id
_entity_poly.type
_entity_poly.pdbx_seq_one_letter_code
_entity_poly.pdbx_strand_id
1 'polypeptide(L)'
;MPDSNMEAHFLCLVPLPLEESARQAACGAVLDDVTRLHASDGRLTGVLVLGTSGDRMPAEELVFHLQLACADLGYEPFVIPVPGPADLRLPATRLLTRSLTEDWGRNAADLWGGELTEDIVAPLETKVFSDLTAWQDETIRAVEGWQRGLLPGDGSLRVEVGGRTLGLVSVNTVFRMVTEGADPRLSGCCKEQLDLAVGGDFDTWAEGNALTLVAAGRVGTWPELALETAPLLKLAGTGESHAGWMLPPPDAGHRLLRIELGGSRVAVKDAAHGQTISTAVRPRAAARGPQVRVAQRAEEAYDEKPLLEAFHQNLSTGRMALVLVSGPETGPPIDLDELNRRLAGAVFGAVPSPIEPPLRETWVAAQSQLTEEQLEHYLDQLHASNGEAPAAVHRLLRAPWFRIYDFTGADMLALGRKAGGGDRISLVNACDGPPADKHEAFEVVAMHGLPKQEGIPQDFGDPEDDPPRHPRQQWFRRLRAELLERPVLFMSLSPNSPILWDTLRMVGWRAGEHEFPGFLVAPEGTAVDRARLRQVGLQHIRNSPSDFVTRQLAPGSQSLVLGKRLLKQEHAGALRDVGVQRVAQLVQDAPAGHASFLVGRDPTWGDITNRRITGQLSLIDVVAESTQPSAEGRMPVVLVKGSAGSGKTTVLMQVAYRLHKKGSHVGWVDRAANLTSVTVAAQTRQQNLDAVFVDDVNMFTRNASDLMHNLNEDGKRLVVASIRVTRQSEIPAGFPAKVVDVDRQLTDSDLKKLVKALEKNALIGDLKKYRSTQAKVERLRTLSEKGLLAAMIQAVTGSTLREKVVSEYQDLSKYGLAYQWAYAAVCIVNSDEIFQQIGISSTGLLEVVSYPDPPDRSHREAIRGLLEMGLLVAAPGGLLRCRQRTIADAVVDTVIKKRPVELETVMTKLLVSYAERACHIEDDLHPDRRAMIRLLNHNVMRELCLRTEGARRTYQAAHDLLEDDRHYWLQRAEFEIDQGRFDLARSYLAAGKGCRYGEDDRLLRTASARVQLRDSVAYSTDARRLQDAVAAVHELHEVVRGPEGRKAPHAFVALARDGANWLLQCGQALGYQLYVDLLDQITDDVKYGTVCCAGRNEVVAAAAWFDRQRSRLQDRTPGLPI
;
A
#
# COMPACT_ATOMS: atom_id res chain seq x y z
N MET A 1 41.47 29.81 56.16
CA MET A 1 40.85 29.91 54.83
C MET A 1 39.53 29.16 54.92
N PRO A 2 38.42 29.75 54.46
CA PRO A 2 37.07 29.25 54.75
C PRO A 2 36.85 27.89 54.07
N ASP A 3 36.10 27.04 54.75
CA ASP A 3 35.77 25.66 54.38
C ASP A 3 35.43 25.53 52.90
N SER A 4 36.17 24.67 52.19
CA SER A 4 35.90 24.28 50.81
C SER A 4 34.45 23.80 50.69
N ASN A 5 33.66 24.45 49.83
CA ASN A 5 32.26 24.10 49.54
C ASN A 5 32.10 22.59 49.35
N MET A 6 31.48 21.91 50.32
CA MET A 6 31.08 20.51 50.24
C MET A 6 29.78 20.36 49.43
N GLU A 7 29.69 21.06 48.31
CA GLU A 7 28.47 21.15 47.49
C GLU A 7 28.77 21.05 46.01
N ALA A 8 27.95 20.28 45.28
CA ALA A 8 28.01 20.15 43.83
C ALA A 8 26.70 20.60 43.20
N HIS A 9 26.76 21.25 42.03
CA HIS A 9 25.57 21.73 41.33
C HIS A 9 25.48 21.14 39.92
N PHE A 10 24.37 20.49 39.60
CA PHE A 10 24.12 19.91 38.28
C PHE A 10 22.89 20.52 37.65
N LEU A 11 23.04 21.04 36.43
CA LEU A 11 21.92 21.54 35.64
C LEU A 11 21.42 20.41 34.73
N CYS A 12 20.15 20.01 34.88
CA CYS A 12 19.50 19.03 34.02
C CYS A 12 18.54 19.75 33.06
N LEU A 13 18.91 19.83 31.79
CA LEU A 13 18.10 20.41 30.72
C LEU A 13 17.22 19.33 30.11
N VAL A 14 15.94 19.63 29.85
CA VAL A 14 15.05 18.76 29.07
C VAL A 14 14.92 19.29 27.64
N PRO A 15 14.28 18.56 26.70
CA PRO A 15 14.02 19.08 25.38
C PRO A 15 13.33 20.45 25.43
N LEU A 16 13.96 21.44 24.78
CA LEU A 16 13.42 22.79 24.72
C LEU A 16 12.10 22.80 23.91
N PRO A 17 11.12 23.65 24.27
CA PRO A 17 9.89 23.78 23.51
C PRO A 17 10.15 24.15 22.04
N LEU A 18 9.33 23.60 21.13
CA LEU A 18 9.39 23.93 19.70
C LEU A 18 8.85 25.34 19.40
N GLU A 19 7.97 25.87 20.25
CA GLU A 19 7.43 27.23 20.10
C GLU A 19 8.46 28.28 20.58
N GLU A 20 8.80 29.23 19.71
CA GLU A 20 9.82 30.26 19.96
C GLU A 20 9.64 31.01 21.28
N SER A 21 8.40 31.42 21.57
CA SER A 21 8.05 32.20 22.77
C SER A 21 8.28 31.39 24.06
N ALA A 22 7.84 30.13 24.07
CA ALA A 22 8.01 29.19 25.18
C ALA A 22 9.49 28.80 25.33
N ARG A 23 10.21 28.66 24.22
CA ARG A 23 11.65 28.38 24.20
C ARG A 23 12.45 29.52 24.81
N GLN A 24 12.20 30.76 24.41
CA GLN A 24 12.85 31.94 24.99
C GLN A 24 12.55 32.07 26.49
N ALA A 25 11.32 31.80 26.91
CA ALA A 25 10.94 31.79 28.31
C ALA A 25 11.69 30.71 29.11
N ALA A 26 11.82 29.50 28.57
CA ALA A 26 12.58 28.41 29.18
C ALA A 26 14.08 28.74 29.28
N CYS A 27 14.69 29.25 28.21
CA CYS A 27 16.08 29.69 28.22
C CYS A 27 16.33 30.81 29.24
N GLY A 28 15.41 31.78 29.31
CA GLY A 28 15.47 32.87 30.30
C GLY A 28 15.42 32.35 31.73
N ALA A 29 14.51 31.42 32.03
CA ALA A 29 14.40 30.81 33.35
C ALA A 29 15.68 30.08 33.78
N VAL A 30 16.30 29.31 32.87
CA VAL A 30 17.59 28.63 33.10
C VAL A 30 18.69 29.63 33.44
N LEU A 31 18.84 30.68 32.64
CA LEU A 31 19.86 31.71 32.84
C LEU A 31 19.64 32.48 34.15
N ASP A 32 18.39 32.76 34.52
CA ASP A 32 18.03 33.40 35.78
C ASP A 32 18.40 32.53 36.99
N ASP A 33 18.15 31.23 36.94
CA ASP A 33 18.52 30.28 38.01
C ASP A 33 20.03 30.14 38.17
N VAL A 34 20.78 30.07 37.06
CA VAL A 34 22.24 30.02 37.09
C VAL A 34 22.82 31.36 37.58
N THR A 35 22.21 32.49 37.21
CA THR A 35 22.60 33.80 37.73
C THR A 35 22.37 33.89 39.24
N ARG A 36 21.24 33.37 39.75
CA ARG A 36 20.97 33.26 41.20
C ARG A 36 22.00 32.38 41.90
N LEU A 37 22.37 31.25 41.29
CA LEU A 37 23.41 30.37 41.82
C LEU A 37 24.74 31.13 41.95
N HIS A 38 25.18 31.83 40.90
CA HIS A 38 26.41 32.63 40.91
C HIS A 38 26.37 33.75 41.95
N ALA A 39 25.23 34.41 42.12
CA ALA A 39 25.05 35.46 43.14
C ALA A 39 25.19 34.92 44.58
N SER A 40 25.07 33.60 44.78
CA SER A 40 25.28 32.91 46.05
C SER A 40 26.67 32.25 46.18
N ASP A 41 27.62 32.62 45.33
CA ASP A 41 28.96 32.00 45.20
C ASP A 41 28.93 30.50 44.85
N GLY A 42 27.79 30.01 44.35
CA GLY A 42 27.65 28.65 43.83
C GLY A 42 28.26 28.53 42.43
N ARG A 43 28.81 27.36 42.11
CA ARG A 43 29.36 27.03 40.79
C ARG A 43 28.70 25.79 40.22
N LEU A 44 28.40 25.80 38.93
CA LEU A 44 27.99 24.61 38.19
C LEU A 44 29.14 23.60 38.11
N THR A 45 28.85 22.37 38.50
CA THR A 45 29.75 21.23 38.34
C THR A 45 29.61 20.62 36.95
N GLY A 46 28.38 20.47 36.46
CA GLY A 46 28.12 19.95 35.11
C GLY A 46 26.71 20.21 34.61
N VAL A 47 26.53 20.09 33.29
CA VAL A 47 25.26 20.25 32.57
C VAL A 47 24.92 18.93 31.88
N LEU A 48 23.74 18.39 32.19
CA LEU A 48 23.18 17.17 31.61
C LEU A 48 22.05 17.56 30.66
N VAL A 49 22.20 17.28 29.36
CA VAL A 49 21.16 17.55 28.36
C VAL A 49 20.37 16.27 28.11
N LEU A 50 19.19 16.15 28.72
CA LEU A 50 18.38 14.93 28.75
C LEU A 50 17.49 14.81 27.49
N GLY A 51 18.12 14.79 26.32
CA GLY A 51 17.49 14.76 25.00
C GLY A 51 17.24 16.15 24.41
N THR A 52 17.13 16.23 23.08
CA THR A 52 16.77 17.48 22.36
C THR A 52 15.34 17.46 21.85
N SER A 53 14.92 18.54 21.19
CA SER A 53 13.64 18.64 20.48
C SER A 53 13.70 18.15 19.02
N GLY A 54 14.74 17.41 18.64
CA GLY A 54 15.02 16.91 17.28
C GLY A 54 15.88 17.85 16.43
N ASP A 55 16.18 19.02 16.97
CA ASP A 55 17.24 19.92 16.53
C ASP A 55 18.12 20.22 17.76
N ARG A 56 19.43 19.95 17.65
CA ARG A 56 20.38 20.17 18.74
C ARG A 56 20.80 21.63 18.87
N MET A 57 20.67 22.43 17.80
CA MET A 57 21.16 23.81 17.76
C MET A 57 20.64 24.70 18.91
N PRO A 58 19.35 24.67 19.29
CA PRO A 58 18.86 25.51 20.37
C PRO A 58 19.43 25.10 21.74
N ALA A 59 19.67 23.80 21.96
CA ALA A 59 20.29 23.31 23.18
C ALA A 59 21.79 23.64 23.21
N GLU A 60 22.49 23.50 22.08
CA GLU A 60 23.90 23.92 21.91
C GLU A 60 24.09 25.42 22.17
N GLU A 61 23.21 26.26 21.63
CA GLU A 61 23.26 27.71 21.83
C GLU A 61 23.07 28.08 23.30
N LEU A 62 22.09 27.48 23.99
CA LEU A 62 21.89 27.70 25.43
C LEU A 62 23.10 27.23 26.24
N VAL A 63 23.64 26.04 25.95
CA VAL A 63 24.85 25.52 26.60
C VAL A 63 26.04 26.44 26.36
N PHE A 64 26.24 26.93 25.15
CA PHE A 64 27.30 27.88 24.82
C PHE A 64 27.18 29.17 25.65
N HIS A 65 25.97 29.73 25.76
CA HIS A 65 25.73 30.90 26.61
C HIS A 65 26.01 30.63 28.10
N LEU A 66 25.66 29.44 28.59
CA LEU A 66 25.93 29.03 29.97
C LEU A 66 27.44 28.89 30.23
N GLN A 67 28.16 28.23 29.33
CA GLN A 67 29.61 28.06 29.43
C GLN A 67 30.32 29.42 29.38
N LEU A 68 29.89 30.33 28.51
CA LEU A 68 30.41 31.70 28.47
C LEU A 68 30.19 32.44 29.80
N ALA A 69 28.99 32.36 30.36
CA ALA A 69 28.67 32.97 31.65
C ALA A 69 29.47 32.38 32.83
N CYS A 70 29.82 31.10 32.77
CA CYS A 70 30.70 30.46 33.76
C CYS A 70 32.17 30.86 33.57
N ALA A 71 32.62 30.95 32.32
CA ALA A 71 33.98 31.33 31.97
C ALA A 71 34.31 32.76 32.43
N ASP A 72 33.35 33.69 32.36
CA ASP A 72 33.47 35.04 32.91
C ASP A 72 33.72 35.05 34.44
N LEU A 73 33.34 33.97 35.13
CA LEU A 73 33.58 33.74 36.56
C LEU A 73 34.80 32.84 36.83
N GLY A 74 35.56 32.49 35.79
CA GLY A 74 36.81 31.76 35.87
C GLY A 74 36.66 30.25 36.11
N TYR A 75 35.57 29.63 35.67
CA TYR A 75 35.40 28.18 35.72
C TYR A 75 34.56 27.65 34.55
N GLU A 76 34.66 26.35 34.26
CA GLU A 76 33.96 25.72 33.15
C GLU A 76 33.26 24.42 33.60
N PRO A 77 31.92 24.32 33.52
CA PRO A 77 31.22 23.08 33.80
C PRO A 77 31.35 22.11 32.61
N PHE A 78 31.44 20.81 32.90
CA PHE A 78 31.38 19.80 31.83
C PHE A 78 29.96 19.68 31.28
N VAL A 79 29.83 19.24 30.02
CA VAL A 79 28.54 19.06 29.35
C VAL A 79 28.40 17.62 28.89
N ILE A 80 27.26 17.00 29.19
CA ILE A 80 26.96 15.62 28.80
C ILE A 80 25.60 15.59 28.09
N PRO A 81 25.60 15.51 26.74
CA PRO A 81 24.40 15.22 25.99
C PRO A 81 23.95 13.78 26.20
N VAL A 82 22.66 13.54 26.43
CA VAL A 82 22.07 12.21 26.67
C VAL A 82 20.97 11.96 25.63
N PRO A 83 20.95 10.80 24.95
CA PRO A 83 19.99 10.54 23.88
C PRO A 83 18.54 10.50 24.37
N GLY A 84 17.67 11.23 23.70
CA GLY A 84 16.22 11.22 23.86
C GLY A 84 15.46 10.85 22.57
N PRO A 85 14.12 10.73 22.63
CA PRO A 85 13.33 10.22 21.51
C PRO A 85 13.35 11.09 20.25
N ALA A 86 13.50 12.41 20.39
CA ALA A 86 13.56 13.29 19.23
C ALA A 86 14.94 13.32 18.57
N ASP A 87 15.98 12.79 19.22
CA ASP A 87 17.34 12.71 18.68
C ASP A 87 17.51 11.59 17.63
N LEU A 88 16.48 10.78 17.44
CA LEU A 88 16.44 9.69 16.46
C LEU A 88 16.22 10.23 15.04
N ARG A 89 17.13 9.90 14.12
CA ARG A 89 16.93 10.07 12.66
C ARG A 89 16.24 8.84 12.09
N LEU A 90 14.94 8.97 11.81
CA LEU A 90 14.09 7.89 11.31
C LEU A 90 13.74 8.06 9.82
N PRO A 91 13.43 6.95 9.11
CA PRO A 91 13.47 5.56 9.59
C PRO A 91 14.90 4.98 9.60
N ALA A 92 15.18 4.11 10.57
CA ALA A 92 16.38 3.27 10.56
C ALA A 92 16.29 2.20 9.44
N THR A 93 17.40 1.54 9.13
CA THR A 93 17.38 0.43 8.16
C THR A 93 16.53 -0.73 8.68
N ARG A 94 15.89 -1.49 7.78
CA ARG A 94 15.02 -2.62 8.14
C ARG A 94 15.76 -3.67 8.99
N LEU A 95 17.02 -3.96 8.65
CA LEU A 95 17.88 -4.88 9.41
C LEU A 95 18.11 -4.38 10.84
N LEU A 96 18.53 -3.12 11.01
CA LEU A 96 18.77 -2.52 12.33
C LEU A 96 17.49 -2.49 13.16
N THR A 97 16.36 -2.16 12.52
CA THR A 97 15.04 -2.13 13.15
C THR A 97 14.64 -3.49 13.69
N ARG A 98 14.70 -4.53 12.86
CA ARG A 98 14.39 -5.91 13.24
C ARG A 98 15.31 -6.40 14.36
N SER A 99 16.61 -6.13 14.25
CA SER A 99 17.60 -6.54 15.26
C SER A 99 17.38 -5.94 16.65
N LEU A 100 16.94 -4.68 16.71
CA LEU A 100 16.74 -3.95 17.97
C LEU A 100 15.34 -4.12 18.58
N THR A 101 14.37 -4.59 17.80
CA THR A 101 12.97 -4.73 18.23
C THR A 101 12.56 -6.20 18.34
N GLU A 102 12.41 -6.88 17.21
CA GLU A 102 11.85 -8.23 17.09
C GLU A 102 12.84 -9.32 17.53
N ASP A 103 14.09 -9.21 17.09
CA ASP A 103 15.14 -10.21 17.35
C ASP A 103 15.98 -9.88 18.61
N TRP A 104 15.57 -8.87 19.39
CA TRP A 104 16.33 -8.40 20.56
C TRP A 104 16.62 -9.51 21.57
N GLY A 105 15.70 -10.45 21.79
CA GLY A 105 15.89 -11.55 22.73
C GLY A 105 17.06 -12.48 22.35
N ARG A 106 17.44 -12.52 21.07
CA ARG A 106 18.61 -13.27 20.56
C ARG A 106 19.84 -12.38 20.51
N ASN A 107 19.70 -11.18 19.94
CA ASN A 107 20.82 -10.28 19.67
C ASN A 107 21.39 -9.60 20.92
N ALA A 108 20.65 -9.52 22.02
CA ALA A 108 21.09 -8.80 23.22
C ALA A 108 22.40 -9.37 23.78
N ALA A 109 22.54 -10.69 23.88
CA ALA A 109 23.76 -11.31 24.41
C ALA A 109 24.98 -11.00 23.54
N ASP A 110 24.83 -11.13 22.22
CA ASP A 110 25.91 -10.90 21.24
C ASP A 110 26.29 -9.41 21.16
N LEU A 111 25.31 -8.50 21.27
CA LEU A 111 25.56 -7.07 21.35
C LEU A 111 26.38 -6.71 22.58
N TRP A 112 25.96 -7.16 23.78
CA TRP A 112 26.68 -6.86 25.01
C TRP A 112 28.04 -7.58 25.09
N GLY A 113 28.20 -8.70 24.37
CA GLY A 113 29.48 -9.36 24.13
C GLY A 113 30.42 -8.62 23.16
N GLY A 114 29.92 -7.58 22.47
CA GLY A 114 30.67 -6.77 21.51
C GLY A 114 30.69 -7.33 20.08
N GLU A 115 30.03 -8.47 19.82
CA GLU A 115 30.05 -9.16 18.53
C GLU A 115 29.24 -8.43 17.44
N LEU A 116 28.25 -7.61 17.84
CA LEU A 116 27.37 -6.86 16.93
C LEU A 116 27.71 -5.36 16.86
N THR A 117 28.96 -4.99 17.14
CA THR A 117 29.40 -3.58 17.14
C THR A 117 29.27 -2.95 15.74
N GLU A 118 29.72 -3.63 14.69
CA GLU A 118 29.62 -3.11 13.31
C GLU A 118 28.19 -3.14 12.75
N ASP A 119 27.38 -4.12 13.15
CA ASP A 119 26.04 -4.34 12.59
C ASP A 119 24.94 -3.53 13.30
N ILE A 120 25.14 -3.18 14.57
CA ILE A 120 24.15 -2.47 15.40
C ILE A 120 24.71 -1.14 15.91
N VAL A 121 25.84 -1.14 16.60
CA VAL A 121 26.36 0.06 17.27
C VAL A 121 26.80 1.11 16.25
N ALA A 122 27.60 0.74 15.25
CA ALA A 122 28.08 1.67 14.24
C ALA A 122 26.92 2.33 13.45
N PRO A 123 25.87 1.60 13.02
CA PRO A 123 24.67 2.22 12.44
C PRO A 123 23.91 3.13 13.41
N LEU A 124 23.85 2.78 14.71
CA LEU A 124 23.24 3.64 15.71
C LEU A 124 24.01 4.96 15.85
N GLU A 125 25.34 4.92 15.87
CA GLU A 125 26.19 6.11 15.97
C GLU A 125 26.18 6.96 14.70
N THR A 126 26.28 6.34 13.52
CA THR A 126 26.49 7.05 12.25
C THR A 126 25.21 7.45 11.52
N LYS A 127 24.08 6.79 11.80
CA LYS A 127 22.82 7.01 11.08
C LYS A 127 21.68 7.42 11.98
N VAL A 128 21.51 6.77 13.13
CA VAL A 128 20.33 6.98 13.99
C VAL A 128 20.52 8.16 14.94
N PHE A 129 21.67 8.25 15.61
CA PHE A 129 22.00 9.31 16.57
C PHE A 129 23.14 10.21 16.06
N SER A 130 23.36 10.30 14.73
CA SER A 130 24.52 10.96 14.11
C SER A 130 24.83 12.34 14.69
N ASP A 131 23.79 13.17 14.86
CA ASP A 131 23.95 14.55 15.29
C ASP A 131 24.23 14.64 16.79
N LEU A 132 23.66 13.75 17.59
CA LEU A 132 23.96 13.69 19.02
C LEU A 132 25.37 13.12 19.26
N THR A 133 25.76 12.07 18.54
CA THR A 133 27.09 11.46 18.63
C THR A 133 28.17 12.49 18.27
N ALA A 134 27.96 13.27 17.21
CA ALA A 134 28.90 14.34 16.84
C ALA A 134 29.02 15.40 17.96
N TRP A 135 27.91 15.78 18.60
CA TRP A 135 27.93 16.75 19.70
C TRP A 135 28.61 16.19 20.96
N GLN A 136 28.39 14.90 21.27
CA GLN A 136 29.07 14.20 22.35
C GLN A 136 30.57 14.13 22.10
N ASP A 137 31.00 13.76 20.90
CA ASP A 137 32.42 13.70 20.55
C ASP A 137 33.12 15.06 20.67
N GLU A 138 32.40 16.17 20.49
CA GLU A 138 32.93 17.53 20.69
C GLU A 138 33.02 17.90 22.18
N THR A 139 31.96 17.65 22.95
CA THR A 139 31.84 18.08 24.35
C THR A 139 32.60 17.18 25.32
N ILE A 140 32.57 15.87 25.10
CA ILE A 140 33.15 14.87 26.00
C ILE A 140 34.67 14.77 25.87
N ARG A 141 35.26 15.10 24.69
CA ARG A 141 36.73 15.13 24.50
C ARG A 141 37.45 16.02 25.52
N ALA A 142 36.77 17.05 26.02
CA ALA A 142 37.30 17.99 27.01
C ALA A 142 37.07 17.53 28.47
N VAL A 143 36.34 16.43 28.69
CA VAL A 143 36.00 15.94 30.03
C VAL A 143 37.02 14.89 30.48
N GLU A 144 37.91 15.29 31.37
CA GLU A 144 38.92 14.39 31.95
C GLU A 144 38.26 13.27 32.77
N GLY A 145 38.64 12.01 32.51
CA GLY A 145 38.14 10.85 33.24
C GLY A 145 36.79 10.31 32.76
N TRP A 146 36.28 10.75 31.61
CA TRP A 146 35.09 10.14 30.99
C TRP A 146 35.36 8.72 30.48
N GLN A 147 34.53 7.78 30.90
CA GLN A 147 34.49 6.41 30.40
C GLN A 147 33.33 6.27 29.40
N ARG A 148 33.65 6.00 28.13
CA ARG A 148 32.62 5.75 27.10
C ARG A 148 32.05 4.33 27.23
N GLY A 149 30.73 4.21 27.14
CA GLY A 149 30.03 2.92 27.08
C GLY A 149 29.90 2.40 25.65
N LEU A 150 29.14 1.31 25.48
CA LEU A 150 28.99 0.65 24.17
C LEU A 150 28.07 1.43 23.22
N LEU A 151 26.91 1.90 23.68
CA LEU A 151 25.93 2.57 22.82
C LEU A 151 26.20 4.09 22.72
N PRO A 152 25.76 4.75 21.64
CA PRO A 152 25.83 6.21 21.54
C PRO A 152 25.15 6.87 22.76
N GLY A 153 25.92 7.69 23.47
CA GLY A 153 25.52 8.36 24.69
C GLY A 153 25.63 7.57 25.98
N ASP A 154 26.05 6.30 25.94
CA ASP A 154 26.41 5.58 27.15
C ASP A 154 27.78 6.03 27.67
N GLY A 155 27.91 6.15 28.99
CA GLY A 155 29.20 6.38 29.62
C GLY A 155 29.09 6.86 31.06
N SER A 156 30.23 7.12 31.68
CA SER A 156 30.28 7.52 33.08
C SER A 156 31.45 8.43 33.42
N LEU A 157 31.32 9.12 34.56
CA LEU A 157 32.31 10.03 35.12
C LEU A 157 32.31 9.93 36.65
N ARG A 158 33.47 10.04 37.26
CA ARG A 158 33.63 10.25 38.71
C ARG A 158 34.10 11.67 38.98
N VAL A 159 33.36 12.40 39.79
CA VAL A 159 33.64 13.80 40.14
C VAL A 159 34.00 13.89 41.61
N GLU A 160 35.20 14.39 41.92
CA GLU A 160 35.64 14.59 43.31
C GLU A 160 35.13 15.94 43.85
N VAL A 161 34.37 15.89 44.94
CA VAL A 161 33.82 17.09 45.61
C VAL A 161 34.03 16.97 47.12
N GLY A 162 34.85 17.86 47.69
CA GLY A 162 35.11 17.87 49.14
C GLY A 162 35.72 16.57 49.68
N GLY A 163 36.50 15.84 48.87
CA GLY A 163 37.12 14.56 49.25
C GLY A 163 36.17 13.35 49.19
N ARG A 164 35.02 13.49 48.53
CA ARG A 164 34.08 12.41 48.24
C ARG A 164 33.83 12.33 46.74
N THR A 165 33.64 11.11 46.25
CA THR A 165 33.37 10.84 44.83
C THR A 165 31.87 10.85 44.53
N LEU A 166 31.45 11.62 43.53
CA LEU A 166 30.12 11.54 42.91
C LEU A 166 30.23 10.75 41.60
N GLY A 167 29.38 9.74 41.43
CA GLY A 167 29.29 8.99 40.18
C GLY A 167 28.21 9.58 39.28
N LEU A 168 28.51 9.77 38.00
CA LEU A 168 27.55 10.13 36.97
C LEU A 168 27.57 9.06 35.89
N VAL A 169 26.38 8.62 35.45
CA VAL A 169 26.21 7.64 34.39
C VAL A 169 25.16 8.16 33.41
N SER A 170 25.53 8.25 32.13
CA SER A 170 24.62 8.51 31.02
C SER A 170 24.23 7.19 30.36
N VAL A 171 22.95 7.01 30.07
CA VAL A 171 22.41 5.76 29.51
C VAL A 171 21.40 6.07 28.41
N ASN A 172 21.64 5.51 27.23
CA ASN A 172 20.72 5.55 26.11
C ASN A 172 19.57 4.56 26.35
N THR A 173 18.46 5.06 26.86
CA THR A 173 17.25 4.25 27.07
C THR A 173 16.35 4.18 25.84
N VAL A 174 16.70 4.82 24.73
CA VAL A 174 15.83 4.95 23.55
C VAL A 174 16.41 4.26 22.30
N PHE A 175 17.57 3.61 22.41
CA PHE A 175 18.27 2.98 21.28
C PHE A 175 17.44 1.91 20.56
N ARG A 176 16.43 1.32 21.21
CA ARG A 176 15.52 0.33 20.60
C ARG A 176 14.26 0.95 19.99
N MET A 177 14.07 2.26 20.14
CA MET A 177 12.90 2.99 19.63
C MET A 177 13.09 3.44 18.17
N VAL A 178 13.67 2.59 17.33
CA VAL A 178 14.13 2.92 15.96
C VAL A 178 13.02 2.88 14.88
N THR A 179 11.75 2.99 15.30
CA THR A 179 10.57 3.05 14.41
C THR A 179 9.73 4.28 14.68
N GLU A 180 9.05 4.81 13.66
CA GLU A 180 8.07 5.89 13.87
C GLU A 180 6.96 5.40 14.80
N GLY A 181 6.67 6.16 15.86
CA GLY A 181 5.68 5.77 16.85
C GLY A 181 6.05 4.55 17.70
N ALA A 182 7.35 4.25 17.87
CA ALA A 182 7.85 3.14 18.66
C ALA A 182 7.15 3.00 20.03
N ASP A 183 6.83 1.77 20.41
CA ASP A 183 6.18 1.45 21.69
C ASP A 183 7.04 1.98 22.86
N PRO A 184 6.48 2.82 23.76
CA PRO A 184 7.20 3.33 24.91
C PRO A 184 7.83 2.25 25.79
N ARG A 185 7.34 1.00 25.75
CA ARG A 185 7.89 -0.15 26.47
C ARG A 185 9.26 -0.62 25.94
N LEU A 186 9.65 -0.20 24.74
CA LEU A 186 10.99 -0.45 24.21
C LEU A 186 12.04 0.45 24.86
N SER A 187 11.63 1.47 25.61
CA SER A 187 12.55 2.30 26.35
C SER A 187 13.02 1.62 27.63
N GLY A 188 14.33 1.54 27.83
CA GLY A 188 14.90 0.94 29.03
C GLY A 188 16.40 0.66 28.93
N CYS A 189 16.95 0.20 30.05
CA CYS A 189 18.31 -0.31 30.14
C CYS A 189 18.36 -1.66 30.87
N CYS A 190 19.50 -2.34 30.76
CA CYS A 190 19.78 -3.62 31.44
C CYS A 190 21.07 -3.50 32.27
N LYS A 191 21.38 -4.51 33.09
CA LYS A 191 22.58 -4.49 33.94
C LYS A 191 23.85 -4.50 33.09
N GLU A 192 23.88 -5.29 32.02
CA GLU A 192 25.00 -5.42 31.10
C GLU A 192 25.36 -4.08 30.45
N GLN A 193 24.35 -3.29 30.06
CA GLN A 193 24.56 -1.93 29.56
C GLN A 193 25.19 -1.01 30.61
N LEU A 194 24.71 -1.07 31.86
CA LEU A 194 25.25 -0.27 32.95
C LEU A 194 26.70 -0.66 33.27
N ASP A 195 27.00 -1.95 33.27
CA ASP A 195 28.34 -2.48 33.52
C ASP A 195 29.32 -1.97 32.42
N LEU A 196 28.90 -2.02 31.15
CA LEU A 196 29.68 -1.49 30.03
C LEU A 196 29.84 0.04 30.10
N ALA A 197 28.81 0.77 30.52
CA ALA A 197 28.87 2.23 30.68
C ALA A 197 29.87 2.69 31.76
N VAL A 198 30.11 1.86 32.79
CA VAL A 198 31.11 2.13 33.83
C VAL A 198 32.45 1.42 33.62
N GLY A 199 32.56 0.57 32.61
CA GLY A 199 33.76 -0.21 32.31
C GLY A 199 34.05 -1.34 33.32
N GLY A 200 33.02 -1.87 33.99
CA GLY A 200 33.15 -2.89 35.04
C GLY A 200 31.81 -3.19 35.71
N ASP A 201 31.80 -3.89 36.85
CA ASP A 201 30.54 -4.16 37.58
C ASP A 201 29.93 -2.86 38.15
N PHE A 202 28.72 -2.53 37.72
CA PHE A 202 28.00 -1.31 38.11
C PHE A 202 27.75 -1.24 39.61
N ASP A 203 27.39 -2.36 40.24
CA ASP A 203 27.03 -2.38 41.65
C ASP A 203 28.24 -1.99 42.52
N THR A 204 29.38 -2.64 42.27
CA THR A 204 30.67 -2.32 42.90
C THR A 204 31.12 -0.89 42.58
N TRP A 205 30.92 -0.44 41.33
CA TRP A 205 31.29 0.91 40.92
C TRP A 205 30.47 1.98 41.63
N ALA A 206 29.17 1.74 41.82
CA ALA A 206 28.23 2.63 42.48
C ALA A 206 28.45 2.69 43.99
N GLU A 207 28.79 1.57 44.64
CA GLU A 207 29.14 1.51 46.07
C GLU A 207 30.39 2.32 46.43
N GLY A 208 31.30 2.50 45.48
CA GLY A 208 32.46 3.38 45.63
C GLY A 208 32.13 4.88 45.65
N ASN A 209 30.90 5.28 45.35
CA ASN A 209 30.49 6.69 45.27
C ASN A 209 29.65 7.12 46.47
N ALA A 210 29.77 8.38 46.85
CA ALA A 210 28.90 9.00 47.85
C ALA A 210 27.45 9.17 47.34
N LEU A 211 27.25 9.28 46.03
CA LEU A 211 25.97 9.28 45.32
C LEU A 211 26.21 8.96 43.84
N THR A 212 25.35 8.13 43.25
CA THR A 212 25.34 7.88 41.80
C THR A 212 24.13 8.52 41.13
N LEU A 213 24.38 9.39 40.15
CA LEU A 213 23.39 9.99 39.26
C LEU A 213 23.31 9.19 37.97
N VAL A 214 22.12 8.74 37.59
CA VAL A 214 21.88 8.06 36.31
C VAL A 214 20.96 8.92 35.46
N ALA A 215 21.41 9.29 34.27
CA ALA A 215 20.75 10.21 33.37
C ALA A 215 20.30 9.51 32.07
N ALA A 216 19.06 9.77 31.65
CA ALA A 216 18.48 9.27 30.41
C ALA A 216 17.62 10.35 29.72
N GLY A 217 17.48 10.32 28.39
CA GLY A 217 16.57 11.24 27.70
C GLY A 217 15.09 10.86 27.85
N ARG A 218 14.79 9.60 28.16
CA ARG A 218 13.43 9.10 28.41
C ARG A 218 13.38 8.10 29.57
N VAL A 219 12.29 8.12 30.33
CA VAL A 219 11.96 7.07 31.31
C VAL A 219 11.82 5.72 30.60
N GLY A 220 12.51 4.71 31.13
CA GLY A 220 12.44 3.34 30.64
C GLY A 220 12.53 2.29 31.74
N THR A 221 12.47 1.01 31.35
CA THR A 221 12.64 -0.12 32.28
C THR A 221 14.01 -0.07 32.96
N TRP A 222 14.04 -0.44 34.24
CA TRP A 222 15.24 -0.40 35.09
C TRP A 222 15.57 -1.80 35.61
N PRO A 223 16.84 -2.27 35.56
CA PRO A 223 17.22 -3.59 36.03
C PRO A 223 17.12 -3.71 37.56
N GLU A 224 16.97 -4.95 38.05
CA GLU A 224 17.18 -5.24 39.48
C GLU A 224 18.68 -5.18 39.80
N LEU A 225 19.05 -4.41 40.82
CA LEU A 225 20.42 -4.16 41.23
C LEU A 225 20.65 -4.63 42.67
N ALA A 226 21.85 -5.13 42.97
CA ALA A 226 22.22 -5.65 44.27
C ALA A 226 22.85 -4.59 45.19
N LEU A 227 22.36 -3.35 45.14
CA LEU A 227 22.91 -2.24 45.93
C LEU A 227 22.44 -2.32 47.39
N GLU A 228 23.34 -2.62 48.32
CA GLU A 228 22.98 -2.74 49.74
C GLU A 228 22.87 -1.37 50.44
N THR A 229 23.76 -0.42 50.10
CA THR A 229 23.86 0.86 50.84
C THR A 229 24.13 2.11 50.00
N ALA A 230 24.44 1.99 48.71
CA ALA A 230 24.80 3.11 47.86
C ALA A 230 23.57 3.97 47.46
N PRO A 231 23.55 5.27 47.75
CA PRO A 231 22.46 6.14 47.30
C PRO A 231 22.53 6.36 45.78
N LEU A 232 21.39 6.19 45.10
CA LEU A 232 21.27 6.29 43.65
C LEU A 232 20.07 7.17 43.27
N LEU A 233 20.26 8.03 42.27
CA LEU A 233 19.25 8.95 41.74
C LEU A 233 19.10 8.80 40.23
N LYS A 234 17.87 8.60 39.75
CA LYS A 234 17.56 8.41 38.33
C LYS A 234 16.84 9.62 37.76
N LEU A 235 17.37 10.20 36.67
CA LEU A 235 16.91 11.43 36.04
C LEU A 235 16.56 11.15 34.58
N ALA A 236 15.35 11.53 34.17
CA ALA A 236 14.91 11.41 32.79
C ALA A 236 14.41 12.75 32.24
N GLY A 237 14.61 13.00 30.94
CA GLY A 237 14.12 14.21 30.28
C GLY A 237 12.63 14.19 29.96
N THR A 238 12.09 13.02 29.56
CA THR A 238 10.70 12.85 29.12
C THR A 238 10.12 11.50 29.55
N GLY A 239 8.79 11.36 29.55
CA GLY A 239 8.09 10.09 29.82
C GLY A 239 7.09 10.16 30.97
N GLU A 240 6.52 9.01 31.36
CA GLU A 240 5.62 8.91 32.52
C GLU A 240 6.42 8.56 33.78
N SER A 241 6.13 9.18 34.92
CA SER A 241 6.84 8.89 36.17
C SER A 241 6.50 7.49 36.69
N HIS A 242 7.42 6.54 36.50
CA HIS A 242 7.33 5.17 37.03
C HIS A 242 8.73 4.61 37.31
N ALA A 243 8.80 3.47 38.01
CA ALA A 243 10.05 2.76 38.35
C ALA A 243 11.12 3.59 39.08
N GLY A 244 10.75 4.71 39.72
CA GLY A 244 11.66 5.56 40.50
C GLY A 244 12.51 6.53 39.65
N TRP A 245 12.16 6.77 38.40
CA TRP A 245 12.73 7.87 37.61
C TRP A 245 12.12 9.21 38.02
N MET A 246 12.97 10.22 38.12
CA MET A 246 12.55 11.60 38.32
C MET A 246 12.55 12.37 37.02
N LEU A 247 11.50 13.15 36.83
CA LEU A 247 11.33 14.07 35.72
C LEU A 247 11.45 15.51 36.23
N PRO A 248 11.98 16.45 35.43
CA PRO A 248 11.88 17.88 35.73
C PRO A 248 10.42 18.35 35.76
N PRO A 249 10.10 19.42 36.51
CA PRO A 249 8.74 19.95 36.59
C PRO A 249 8.23 20.36 35.19
N PRO A 250 6.98 20.06 34.82
CA PRO A 250 6.46 20.27 33.46
C PRO A 250 6.49 21.72 32.99
N ASP A 251 6.49 22.69 33.92
CA ASP A 251 6.35 24.12 33.63
C ASP A 251 7.69 24.88 33.53
N ALA A 252 8.83 24.26 33.88
CA ALA A 252 10.10 24.97 34.08
C ALA A 252 11.21 24.63 33.07
N GLY A 253 11.07 23.56 32.29
CA GLY A 253 12.04 23.20 31.24
C GLY A 253 13.45 22.80 31.71
N HIS A 254 13.71 22.76 33.02
CA HIS A 254 15.00 22.32 33.60
C HIS A 254 14.90 21.98 35.09
N ARG A 255 15.97 21.42 35.66
CA ARG A 255 16.16 21.22 37.11
C ARG A 255 17.58 21.59 37.51
N LEU A 256 17.76 22.36 38.59
CA LEU A 256 19.07 22.68 39.15
C LEU A 256 19.29 21.89 40.44
N LEU A 257 20.05 20.80 40.37
CA LEU A 257 20.34 19.95 41.52
C LEU A 257 21.48 20.55 42.35
N ARG A 258 21.25 20.73 43.65
CA ARG A 258 22.26 21.03 44.67
C ARG A 258 22.48 19.80 45.54
N ILE A 259 23.71 19.30 45.57
CA ILE A 259 24.10 18.10 46.29
C ILE A 259 25.00 18.52 47.45
N GLU A 260 24.54 18.31 48.68
CA GLU A 260 25.25 18.70 49.91
C GLU A 260 25.93 17.45 50.51
N LEU A 261 27.26 17.51 50.63
CA LEU A 261 28.13 16.40 51.06
C LEU A 261 28.65 16.54 52.50
N GLY A 262 28.32 17.64 53.20
CA GLY A 262 28.84 17.96 54.53
C GLY A 262 28.31 17.14 55.70
N GLY A 263 27.39 16.20 55.49
CA GLY A 263 26.80 15.34 56.52
C GLY A 263 27.19 13.86 56.44
N SER A 264 26.69 13.05 57.39
CA SER A 264 26.78 11.57 57.35
C SER A 264 25.90 10.94 56.27
N ARG A 265 25.00 11.72 55.66
CA ARG A 265 24.15 11.36 54.52
C ARG A 265 24.19 12.46 53.47
N VAL A 266 24.18 12.09 52.20
CA VAL A 266 24.10 13.02 51.07
C VAL A 266 22.68 13.55 50.96
N ALA A 267 22.52 14.87 50.95
CA ALA A 267 21.24 15.53 50.72
C ALA A 267 21.21 16.12 49.30
N VAL A 268 20.10 15.92 48.59
CA VAL A 268 19.89 16.44 47.24
C VAL A 268 18.68 17.37 47.27
N LYS A 269 18.83 18.56 46.71
CA LYS A 269 17.76 19.56 46.60
C LYS A 269 17.66 20.04 45.16
N ASP A 270 16.46 20.36 44.72
CA ASP A 270 16.22 21.16 43.54
C ASP A 270 16.28 22.64 43.95
N ALA A 271 17.38 23.31 43.63
CA ALA A 271 17.62 24.70 43.99
C ALA A 271 16.73 25.68 43.20
N ALA A 272 16.30 25.30 41.99
CA ALA A 272 15.39 26.12 41.18
C ALA A 272 13.95 26.11 41.76
N HIS A 273 13.52 24.97 42.32
CA HIS A 273 12.13 24.78 42.78
C HIS A 273 11.96 24.60 44.29
N GLY A 274 13.04 24.64 45.07
CA GLY A 274 13.01 24.50 46.53
C GLY A 274 12.58 23.10 47.04
N GLN A 275 12.68 22.06 46.21
CA GLN A 275 12.22 20.70 46.55
C GLN A 275 13.37 19.85 47.11
N THR A 276 13.19 19.21 48.27
CA THR A 276 14.15 18.20 48.76
C THR A 276 13.89 16.84 48.09
N ILE A 277 14.95 16.21 47.59
CA ILE A 277 14.91 14.97 46.81
C ILE A 277 15.40 13.81 47.69
N SER A 278 14.61 12.74 47.77
CA SER A 278 14.95 11.54 48.55
C SER A 278 15.94 10.65 47.80
N THR A 279 17.07 10.33 48.43
CA THR A 279 18.14 9.46 47.91
C THR A 279 18.18 8.06 48.54
N ALA A 280 17.24 7.73 49.43
CA ALA A 280 17.27 6.47 50.18
C ALA A 280 16.87 5.25 49.32
N VAL A 281 17.80 4.30 49.17
CA VAL A 281 17.47 2.91 48.81
C VAL A 281 16.72 2.32 50.01
N ARG A 282 15.46 1.90 49.84
CA ARG A 282 14.72 1.21 50.91
C ARG A 282 15.29 -0.21 51.07
N PRO A 283 15.90 -0.58 52.21
CA PRO A 283 16.21 -1.97 52.48
C PRO A 283 14.89 -2.67 52.79
N ARG A 284 14.50 -3.64 51.97
CA ARG A 284 13.31 -4.43 52.29
C ARG A 284 13.71 -5.51 53.29
N ALA A 285 13.27 -5.31 54.52
CA ALA A 285 13.23 -6.34 55.56
C ALA A 285 12.73 -7.66 54.98
N ALA A 286 13.24 -8.77 55.51
CA ALA A 286 12.74 -10.12 55.34
C ALA A 286 11.26 -10.19 55.74
N ALA A 287 10.39 -9.73 54.85
CA ALA A 287 8.99 -10.03 54.87
C ALA A 287 8.93 -11.51 54.49
N ARG A 288 8.50 -12.35 55.44
CA ARG A 288 7.74 -13.55 55.09
C ARG A 288 6.89 -13.16 53.89
N GLY A 289 7.16 -13.81 52.76
CA GLY A 289 6.84 -13.26 51.45
C GLY A 289 5.46 -12.63 51.47
N PRO A 290 5.27 -11.45 50.86
CA PRO A 290 3.95 -11.20 50.34
C PRO A 290 3.68 -12.44 49.49
N GLN A 291 2.73 -13.28 49.93
CA GLN A 291 1.90 -13.92 48.93
C GLN A 291 1.47 -12.74 48.10
N VAL A 292 2.15 -12.59 46.96
CA VAL A 292 1.60 -11.83 45.86
C VAL A 292 0.32 -12.62 45.65
N ARG A 293 -0.76 -12.17 46.30
CA ARG A 293 -2.03 -12.11 45.62
C ARG A 293 -1.69 -11.24 44.42
N VAL A 294 -1.15 -11.91 43.41
CA VAL A 294 -1.52 -11.72 42.03
C VAL A 294 -2.99 -11.44 42.21
N ALA A 295 -3.42 -10.23 41.88
CA ALA A 295 -4.83 -10.10 41.56
C ALA A 295 -5.00 -11.16 40.47
N GLN A 296 -5.37 -12.39 40.88
CA GLN A 296 -6.15 -13.28 40.09
C GLN A 296 -7.31 -12.35 39.80
N ARG A 297 -7.23 -11.64 38.68
CA ARG A 297 -8.42 -11.32 37.93
C ARG A 297 -9.12 -12.66 37.93
N ALA A 298 -10.17 -12.76 38.74
CA ALA A 298 -10.97 -13.97 38.83
C ALA A 298 -11.13 -14.40 37.39
N GLU A 299 -10.72 -15.63 37.09
CA GLU A 299 -10.77 -16.13 35.74
C GLU A 299 -12.19 -15.86 35.26
N GLU A 300 -12.35 -14.96 34.28
CA GLU A 300 -13.67 -14.57 33.82
C GLU A 300 -14.40 -15.87 33.52
N ALA A 301 -15.59 -16.03 34.11
CA ALA A 301 -16.37 -17.24 33.94
C ALA A 301 -16.45 -17.52 32.44
N TYR A 302 -15.92 -18.66 32.01
CA TYR A 302 -15.93 -19.03 30.60
C TYR A 302 -17.39 -19.27 30.21
N ASP A 303 -17.97 -18.30 29.52
CA ASP A 303 -19.27 -18.45 28.89
C ASP A 303 -19.05 -18.72 27.40
N GLU A 304 -19.18 -19.99 27.02
CA GLU A 304 -19.02 -20.44 25.63
C GLU A 304 -20.12 -19.84 24.73
N LYS A 305 -21.31 -19.56 25.28
CA LYS A 305 -22.49 -19.24 24.47
C LYS A 305 -22.36 -17.90 23.73
N PRO A 306 -21.99 -16.75 24.35
CA PRO A 306 -21.75 -15.50 23.64
C PRO A 306 -20.64 -15.62 22.58
N LEU A 307 -19.62 -16.42 22.86
CA LEU A 307 -18.50 -16.66 21.96
C LEU A 307 -18.94 -17.40 20.69
N LEU A 308 -19.71 -18.48 20.86
CA LEU A 308 -20.29 -19.22 19.74
C LEU A 308 -21.33 -18.40 18.98
N GLU A 309 -22.15 -17.59 19.65
CA GLU A 309 -23.08 -16.67 19.01
C GLU A 309 -22.32 -15.65 18.13
N ALA A 310 -21.24 -15.05 18.64
CA ALA A 310 -20.37 -14.17 17.88
C ALA A 310 -19.71 -14.87 16.69
N PHE A 311 -19.22 -16.11 16.88
CA PHE A 311 -18.69 -16.94 15.80
C PHE A 311 -19.75 -17.18 14.70
N HIS A 312 -20.95 -17.65 15.07
CA HIS A 312 -22.03 -17.94 14.12
C HIS A 312 -22.51 -16.68 13.39
N GLN A 313 -22.54 -15.53 14.08
CA GLN A 313 -22.86 -14.25 13.47
C GLN A 313 -21.85 -13.89 12.37
N ASN A 314 -20.55 -14.00 12.65
CA ASN A 314 -19.49 -13.71 11.68
C ASN A 314 -19.47 -14.72 10.53
N LEU A 315 -19.61 -16.02 10.82
CA LEU A 315 -19.70 -17.07 9.81
C LEU A 315 -20.89 -16.87 8.87
N SER A 316 -22.03 -16.38 9.40
CA SER A 316 -23.23 -16.11 8.60
C SER A 316 -23.07 -15.00 7.57
N THR A 317 -22.03 -14.17 7.69
CA THR A 317 -21.72 -13.13 6.69
C THR A 317 -21.10 -13.70 5.41
N GLY A 318 -20.55 -14.92 5.46
CA GLY A 318 -19.79 -15.52 4.36
C GLY A 318 -18.42 -14.88 4.14
N ARG A 319 -17.95 -13.97 4.99
CA ARG A 319 -16.67 -13.27 4.83
C ARG A 319 -15.51 -13.86 5.63
N MET A 320 -15.78 -14.87 6.46
CA MET A 320 -14.81 -15.40 7.40
C MET A 320 -13.75 -16.25 6.71
N ALA A 321 -12.48 -15.98 6.98
CA ALA A 321 -11.37 -16.83 6.53
C ALA A 321 -11.08 -17.92 7.56
N LEU A 322 -10.61 -19.08 7.10
CA LEU A 322 -10.12 -20.16 7.95
C LEU A 322 -8.61 -20.28 7.76
N VAL A 323 -7.87 -20.29 8.87
CA VAL A 323 -6.43 -20.60 8.92
C VAL A 323 -6.27 -21.93 9.66
N LEU A 324 -5.95 -22.99 8.92
CA LEU A 324 -5.66 -24.31 9.47
C LEU A 324 -4.17 -24.38 9.80
N VAL A 325 -3.85 -24.29 11.09
CA VAL A 325 -2.48 -24.41 11.61
C VAL A 325 -2.13 -25.88 11.79
N SER A 326 -3.07 -26.65 12.32
CA SER A 326 -2.97 -28.10 12.51
C SER A 326 -4.19 -28.78 11.88
N GLY A 327 -4.07 -30.07 11.58
CA GLY A 327 -5.19 -30.87 11.09
C GLY A 327 -6.39 -30.88 12.06
N PRO A 328 -7.60 -31.21 11.60
CA PRO A 328 -8.80 -31.20 12.43
C PRO A 328 -8.87 -32.34 13.47
N GLU A 329 -7.98 -33.33 13.40
CA GLU A 329 -8.01 -34.53 14.24
C GLU A 329 -6.60 -34.88 14.74
N THR A 330 -6.52 -35.56 15.89
CA THR A 330 -5.28 -36.13 16.43
C THR A 330 -5.08 -37.55 15.91
N GLY A 331 -3.89 -37.87 15.40
CA GLY A 331 -3.57 -39.17 14.80
C GLY A 331 -2.89 -39.01 13.45
N PRO A 332 -2.48 -40.09 12.75
CA PRO A 332 -1.83 -39.99 11.44
C PRO A 332 -2.75 -39.33 10.39
N PRO A 333 -2.23 -38.44 9.53
CA PRO A 333 -0.83 -37.98 9.45
C PRO A 333 -0.39 -37.10 10.62
N ILE A 334 0.91 -37.10 10.93
CA ILE A 334 1.46 -36.26 12.01
C ILE A 334 1.23 -34.77 11.71
N ASP A 335 1.23 -33.93 12.75
CA ASP A 335 1.19 -32.48 12.58
C ASP A 335 2.60 -31.88 12.43
N LEU A 336 2.66 -30.57 12.13
CA LEU A 336 3.92 -29.86 11.94
C LEU A 336 4.74 -29.69 13.23
N ASP A 337 4.12 -29.72 14.41
CA ASP A 337 4.86 -29.67 15.68
C ASP A 337 5.65 -30.98 15.85
N GLU A 338 5.02 -32.13 15.60
CA GLU A 338 5.68 -33.43 15.62
C GLU A 338 6.71 -33.59 14.50
N LEU A 339 6.44 -33.08 13.30
CA LEU A 339 7.43 -33.03 12.21
C LEU A 339 8.66 -32.23 12.63
N ASN A 340 8.48 -31.03 13.17
CA ASN A 340 9.56 -30.17 13.62
C ASN A 340 10.43 -30.88 14.66
N ARG A 341 9.82 -31.54 15.66
CA ARG A 341 10.55 -32.30 16.67
C ARG A 341 11.40 -33.41 16.06
N ARG A 342 10.87 -34.15 15.08
CA ARG A 342 11.58 -35.24 14.41
C ARG A 342 12.74 -34.73 13.55
N LEU A 343 12.50 -33.68 12.78
CA LEU A 343 13.55 -33.03 11.97
C LEU A 343 14.65 -32.43 12.86
N ALA A 344 14.28 -31.74 13.92
CA ALA A 344 15.24 -31.16 14.87
C ALA A 344 16.06 -32.26 15.56
N GLY A 345 15.45 -33.40 15.88
CA GLY A 345 16.14 -34.59 16.37
C GLY A 345 17.15 -35.17 15.37
N ALA A 346 16.79 -35.19 14.09
CA ALA A 346 17.64 -35.71 13.02
C ALA A 346 18.83 -34.79 12.71
N VAL A 347 18.64 -33.47 12.80
CA VAL A 347 19.62 -32.46 12.40
C VAL A 347 20.49 -32.01 13.57
N PHE A 348 19.90 -31.79 14.75
CA PHE A 348 20.59 -31.23 15.92
C PHE A 348 20.83 -32.26 17.04
N GLY A 349 20.30 -33.49 16.93
CA GLY A 349 20.40 -34.50 17.97
C GLY A 349 19.43 -34.25 19.12
N ALA A 350 19.87 -34.43 20.38
CA ALA A 350 18.99 -34.29 21.53
C ALA A 350 18.63 -32.82 21.82
N VAL A 351 17.42 -32.41 21.44
CA VAL A 351 16.90 -31.05 21.69
C VAL A 351 16.23 -30.98 23.07
N PRO A 352 16.67 -30.11 23.99
CA PRO A 352 16.07 -29.98 25.31
C PRO A 352 14.68 -29.32 25.26
N SER A 353 13.66 -30.04 25.74
CA SER A 353 12.33 -29.47 25.97
C SER A 353 12.39 -28.42 27.09
N PRO A 354 11.77 -27.23 26.95
CA PRO A 354 10.76 -26.85 25.96
C PRO A 354 11.28 -26.01 24.78
N ILE A 355 12.60 -25.91 24.58
CA ILE A 355 13.22 -24.99 23.62
C ILE A 355 13.49 -25.74 22.31
N GLU A 356 12.42 -26.15 21.62
CA GLU A 356 12.54 -26.61 20.23
C GLU A 356 12.79 -25.39 19.32
N PRO A 357 13.77 -25.44 18.39
CA PRO A 357 13.93 -24.40 17.38
C PRO A 357 12.65 -24.26 16.55
N PRO A 358 12.32 -23.05 16.06
CA PRO A 358 11.20 -22.86 15.14
C PRO A 358 11.35 -23.67 13.86
N LEU A 359 10.24 -24.16 13.30
CA LEU A 359 10.26 -25.01 12.11
C LEU A 359 11.02 -24.39 10.94
N ARG A 360 10.90 -23.08 10.71
CA ARG A 360 11.66 -22.40 9.64
C ARG A 360 13.18 -22.55 9.77
N GLU A 361 13.71 -22.57 11.00
CA GLU A 361 15.15 -22.73 11.27
C GLU A 361 15.56 -24.20 11.15
N THR A 362 14.75 -25.10 11.72
CA THR A 362 14.93 -26.54 11.59
C THR A 362 14.87 -26.98 10.12
N TRP A 363 13.98 -26.39 9.32
CA TRP A 363 13.79 -26.70 7.92
C TRP A 363 15.00 -26.33 7.06
N VAL A 364 15.54 -25.12 7.22
CA VAL A 364 16.78 -24.68 6.53
C VAL A 364 17.95 -25.60 6.89
N ALA A 365 18.06 -25.98 8.16
CA ALA A 365 19.09 -26.91 8.61
C ALA A 365 18.87 -28.34 8.06
N ALA A 366 17.62 -28.80 7.97
CA ALA A 366 17.27 -30.08 7.37
C ALA A 366 17.59 -30.12 5.87
N GLN A 367 17.25 -29.08 5.11
CA GLN A 367 17.56 -28.98 3.68
C GLN A 367 19.07 -29.00 3.39
N SER A 368 19.89 -28.50 4.31
CA SER A 368 21.35 -28.47 4.13
C SER A 368 22.07 -29.73 4.60
N GLN A 369 21.49 -30.50 5.54
CA GLN A 369 22.17 -31.63 6.18
C GLN A 369 21.58 -33.00 5.84
N LEU A 370 20.32 -33.08 5.45
CA LEU A 370 19.67 -34.34 5.08
C LEU A 370 19.71 -34.56 3.57
N THR A 371 19.74 -35.83 3.16
CA THR A 371 19.55 -36.22 1.75
C THR A 371 18.08 -36.06 1.35
N GLU A 372 17.82 -35.92 0.05
CA GLU A 372 16.46 -35.81 -0.51
C GLU A 372 15.57 -36.99 -0.07
N GLU A 373 16.08 -38.23 -0.14
CA GLU A 373 15.36 -39.43 0.32
C GLU A 373 15.00 -39.39 1.82
N GLN A 374 15.90 -38.88 2.66
CA GLN A 374 15.64 -38.74 4.09
C GLN A 374 14.58 -37.67 4.35
N LEU A 375 14.64 -36.55 3.64
CA LEU A 375 13.66 -35.47 3.78
C LEU A 375 12.27 -35.93 3.32
N GLU A 376 12.20 -36.61 2.17
CA GLU A 376 10.97 -37.23 1.66
C GLU A 376 10.38 -38.22 2.67
N HIS A 377 11.20 -39.02 3.34
CA HIS A 377 10.73 -39.95 4.38
C HIS A 377 10.02 -39.23 5.55
N TYR A 378 10.46 -38.03 5.93
CA TYR A 378 9.78 -37.23 6.96
C TYR A 378 8.51 -36.58 6.41
N LEU A 379 8.56 -36.02 5.20
CA LEU A 379 7.39 -35.41 4.54
C LEU A 379 6.27 -36.42 4.29
N ASP A 380 6.61 -37.67 3.97
CA ASP A 380 5.61 -38.74 3.76
C ASP A 380 4.76 -39.04 5.00
N GLN A 381 5.21 -38.64 6.19
CA GLN A 381 4.47 -38.81 7.44
C GLN A 381 3.36 -37.76 7.62
N LEU A 382 3.40 -36.66 6.84
CA LEU A 382 2.31 -35.68 6.72
C LEU A 382 1.15 -36.18 5.84
N HIS A 383 1.30 -37.34 5.19
CA HIS A 383 0.29 -37.88 4.27
C HIS A 383 -0.60 -38.94 4.91
N ALA A 384 -1.87 -38.95 4.54
CA ALA A 384 -2.83 -39.91 5.07
C ALA A 384 -2.50 -41.35 4.62
N SER A 385 -2.33 -42.26 5.58
CA SER A 385 -1.92 -43.65 5.31
C SER A 385 -2.96 -44.47 4.52
N ASN A 386 -4.24 -44.08 4.59
CA ASN A 386 -5.36 -44.83 3.99
C ASN A 386 -5.92 -44.18 2.72
N GLY A 387 -5.41 -43.02 2.29
CA GLY A 387 -5.91 -42.29 1.11
C GLY A 387 -7.35 -41.77 1.21
N GLU A 388 -7.96 -41.79 2.40
CA GLU A 388 -9.31 -41.27 2.65
C GLU A 388 -9.28 -40.08 3.61
N ALA A 389 -10.09 -39.06 3.32
CA ALA A 389 -10.22 -37.88 4.19
C ALA A 389 -11.29 -38.10 5.28
N PRO A 390 -11.02 -37.71 6.54
CA PRO A 390 -11.99 -37.77 7.61
C PRO A 390 -13.26 -36.95 7.33
N ALA A 391 -14.37 -37.35 7.97
CA ALA A 391 -15.65 -36.64 7.84
C ALA A 391 -15.56 -35.16 8.26
N ALA A 392 -14.65 -34.82 9.19
CA ALA A 392 -14.38 -33.44 9.59
C ALA A 392 -13.87 -32.58 8.42
N VAL A 393 -12.96 -33.10 7.60
CA VAL A 393 -12.41 -32.42 6.42
C VAL A 393 -13.52 -32.08 5.42
N HIS A 394 -14.44 -33.01 5.18
CA HIS A 394 -15.58 -32.77 4.30
C HIS A 394 -16.53 -31.68 4.83
N ARG A 395 -16.69 -31.55 6.15
CA ARG A 395 -17.49 -30.48 6.76
C ARG A 395 -16.80 -29.13 6.63
N LEU A 396 -15.48 -29.08 6.85
CA LEU A 396 -14.67 -27.87 6.64
C LEU A 396 -14.82 -27.34 5.21
N LEU A 397 -14.60 -28.19 4.21
CA LEU A 397 -14.72 -27.82 2.78
C LEU A 397 -16.14 -27.40 2.37
N ARG A 398 -17.15 -27.75 3.17
CA ARG A 398 -18.56 -27.40 2.93
C ARG A 398 -19.02 -26.19 3.72
N ALA A 399 -18.25 -25.62 4.64
CA ALA A 399 -18.65 -24.43 5.38
C ALA A 399 -18.44 -23.14 4.54
N PRO A 400 -19.13 -22.03 4.85
CA PRO A 400 -19.09 -20.79 4.07
C PRO A 400 -17.85 -19.95 4.39
N TRP A 401 -16.67 -20.54 4.22
CA TRP A 401 -15.43 -19.80 4.32
C TRP A 401 -15.25 -18.92 3.08
N PHE A 402 -14.73 -17.72 3.29
CA PHE A 402 -14.26 -16.90 2.17
C PHE A 402 -13.10 -17.59 1.45
N ARG A 403 -12.12 -18.07 2.23
CA ARG A 403 -10.98 -18.87 1.78
C ARG A 403 -10.44 -19.72 2.92
N ILE A 404 -9.84 -20.86 2.60
CA ILE A 404 -9.04 -21.66 3.54
C ILE A 404 -7.56 -21.47 3.23
N TYR A 405 -6.79 -21.08 4.24
CA TYR A 405 -5.34 -21.08 4.24
C TYR A 405 -4.87 -22.28 5.04
N ASP A 406 -4.20 -23.20 4.37
CA ASP A 406 -3.73 -24.47 4.92
C ASP A 406 -2.23 -24.41 5.17
N PHE A 407 -1.85 -24.39 6.45
CA PHE A 407 -0.47 -24.45 6.91
C PHE A 407 -0.09 -25.88 7.35
N THR A 408 -0.92 -26.89 7.13
CA THR A 408 -0.64 -28.24 7.67
C THR A 408 0.42 -29.01 6.87
N GLY A 409 0.65 -28.65 5.60
CA GLY A 409 1.50 -29.42 4.69
C GLY A 409 0.95 -30.80 4.33
N ALA A 410 -0.27 -31.16 4.77
CA ALA A 410 -0.86 -32.48 4.58
C ALA A 410 -1.69 -32.57 3.28
N ASP A 411 -1.96 -33.79 2.82
CA ASP A 411 -2.80 -34.04 1.63
C ASP A 411 -4.30 -34.13 1.93
N MET A 412 -4.70 -33.93 3.20
CA MET A 412 -6.06 -34.18 3.69
C MET A 412 -7.14 -33.36 2.96
N LEU A 413 -6.92 -32.06 2.74
CA LEU A 413 -7.87 -31.21 2.01
C LEU A 413 -7.95 -31.60 0.53
N ALA A 414 -6.83 -32.02 -0.07
CA ALA A 414 -6.77 -32.51 -1.45
C ALA A 414 -7.56 -33.82 -1.61
N LEU A 415 -7.43 -34.75 -0.66
CA LEU A 415 -8.22 -35.99 -0.60
C LEU A 415 -9.71 -35.68 -0.40
N GLY A 416 -10.04 -34.77 0.52
CA GLY A 416 -11.41 -34.35 0.80
C GLY A 416 -12.10 -33.73 -0.41
N ARG A 417 -11.35 -32.97 -1.23
CA ARG A 417 -11.83 -32.43 -2.51
C ARG A 417 -12.15 -33.53 -3.52
N LYS A 418 -11.24 -34.51 -3.70
CA LYS A 418 -11.42 -35.62 -4.65
C LYS A 418 -12.67 -36.44 -4.33
N ALA A 419 -12.87 -36.81 -3.07
CA ALA A 419 -14.02 -37.63 -2.65
C ALA A 419 -15.37 -36.86 -2.64
N GLY A 420 -15.34 -35.52 -2.60
CA GLY A 420 -16.54 -34.68 -2.50
C GLY A 420 -17.20 -34.24 -3.82
N GLY A 421 -16.68 -34.63 -4.99
CA GLY A 421 -17.14 -34.13 -6.30
C GLY A 421 -16.65 -32.71 -6.63
N GLY A 422 -15.34 -32.49 -6.48
CA GLY A 422 -14.65 -31.22 -6.28
C GLY A 422 -14.56 -30.17 -7.40
N ASP A 423 -15.49 -30.11 -8.36
CA ASP A 423 -15.41 -29.15 -9.48
C ASP A 423 -15.56 -27.67 -9.05
N ARG A 424 -16.00 -27.39 -7.81
CA ARG A 424 -16.21 -26.04 -7.27
C ARG A 424 -15.15 -25.55 -6.29
N ILE A 425 -14.15 -26.38 -5.99
CA ILE A 425 -13.07 -26.05 -5.06
C ILE A 425 -11.77 -25.94 -5.84
N SER A 426 -11.16 -24.76 -5.85
CA SER A 426 -9.83 -24.54 -6.41
C SER A 426 -8.80 -24.83 -5.33
N LEU A 427 -7.95 -25.83 -5.56
CA LEU A 427 -6.82 -26.12 -4.69
C LEU A 427 -5.60 -25.44 -5.29
N VAL A 428 -4.98 -24.54 -4.52
CA VAL A 428 -3.85 -23.72 -4.95
C VAL A 428 -2.61 -24.14 -4.17
N ASN A 429 -1.51 -24.40 -4.89
CA ASN A 429 -0.20 -24.57 -4.31
C ASN A 429 0.47 -23.19 -4.23
N ALA A 430 0.70 -22.67 -3.01
CA ALA A 430 1.29 -21.34 -2.82
C ALA A 430 2.77 -21.26 -3.21
N CYS A 431 3.46 -22.38 -3.39
CA CYS A 431 4.85 -22.42 -3.88
C CYS A 431 4.94 -22.38 -5.42
N ASP A 432 3.82 -22.50 -6.13
CA ASP A 432 3.75 -22.63 -7.59
C ASP A 432 2.97 -21.48 -8.24
N GLY A 433 1.74 -21.26 -7.79
CA GLY A 433 0.82 -20.30 -8.38
C GLY A 433 0.65 -19.08 -7.48
N PRO A 434 0.84 -17.84 -7.97
CA PRO A 434 0.62 -16.63 -7.18
C PRO A 434 -0.88 -16.33 -6.96
N PRO A 435 -1.22 -15.38 -6.07
CA PRO A 435 -2.59 -14.94 -5.86
C PRO A 435 -3.24 -14.41 -7.14
N ALA A 436 -4.45 -14.89 -7.41
CA ALA A 436 -5.31 -14.38 -8.48
C ALA A 436 -6.72 -14.13 -7.92
N ASP A 437 -7.39 -13.09 -8.41
CA ASP A 437 -8.80 -12.81 -8.06
C ASP A 437 -9.74 -13.72 -8.87
N LYS A 438 -9.68 -15.05 -8.64
CA LYS A 438 -10.58 -16.03 -9.27
C LYS A 438 -11.88 -16.14 -8.48
N HIS A 439 -12.94 -15.52 -8.98
CA HIS A 439 -14.24 -15.47 -8.28
C HIS A 439 -15.16 -16.68 -8.52
N GLU A 440 -14.77 -17.63 -9.39
CA GLU A 440 -15.65 -18.73 -9.81
C GLU A 440 -15.69 -19.92 -8.84
N ALA A 441 -14.61 -20.12 -8.07
CA ALA A 441 -14.41 -21.30 -7.23
C ALA A 441 -14.04 -20.90 -5.80
N PHE A 442 -14.39 -21.76 -4.85
CA PHE A 442 -13.92 -21.63 -3.47
C PHE A 442 -12.46 -22.05 -3.37
N GLU A 443 -11.60 -21.20 -2.81
CA GLU A 443 -10.15 -21.45 -2.79
C GLU A 443 -9.67 -22.07 -1.47
N VAL A 444 -8.81 -23.08 -1.64
CA VAL A 444 -8.00 -23.68 -0.58
C VAL A 444 -6.54 -23.49 -0.98
N VAL A 445 -5.79 -22.74 -0.18
CA VAL A 445 -4.41 -22.37 -0.47
C VAL A 445 -3.49 -23.14 0.46
N ALA A 446 -2.69 -24.05 -0.08
CA ALA A 446 -1.66 -24.78 0.66
C ALA A 446 -0.41 -23.88 0.78
N MET A 447 -0.25 -23.23 1.93
CA MET A 447 0.75 -22.18 2.18
C MET A 447 2.20 -22.70 2.17
N HIS A 448 2.39 -23.98 2.52
CA HIS A 448 3.67 -24.67 2.45
C HIS A 448 3.80 -25.60 1.23
N GLY A 449 2.86 -25.49 0.29
CA GLY A 449 2.82 -26.29 -0.93
C GLY A 449 2.07 -27.62 -0.82
N LEU A 450 1.74 -28.19 -1.98
CA LEU A 450 1.00 -29.44 -2.08
C LEU A 450 1.93 -30.67 -2.09
N PRO A 451 1.56 -31.73 -1.37
CA PRO A 451 2.21 -33.04 -1.47
C PRO A 451 2.34 -33.60 -2.88
N LYS A 452 3.49 -34.24 -3.16
CA LYS A 452 3.75 -35.09 -4.34
C LYS A 452 3.46 -34.41 -5.68
N GLN A 453 3.63 -33.10 -5.76
CA GLN A 453 3.59 -32.36 -7.02
C GLN A 453 4.98 -32.42 -7.67
N GLU A 454 5.05 -33.06 -8.84
CA GLU A 454 6.32 -33.28 -9.55
C GLU A 454 7.02 -31.95 -9.85
N GLY A 455 8.28 -31.83 -9.43
CA GLY A 455 9.13 -30.65 -9.68
C GLY A 455 8.86 -29.44 -8.79
N ILE A 456 7.90 -29.50 -7.84
CA ILE A 456 7.59 -28.38 -6.94
C ILE A 456 7.59 -28.90 -5.49
N PRO A 457 8.70 -28.73 -4.75
CA PRO A 457 8.80 -29.20 -3.38
C PRO A 457 7.96 -28.35 -2.42
N GLN A 458 7.59 -28.95 -1.29
CA GLN A 458 7.02 -28.22 -0.16
C GLN A 458 8.10 -27.35 0.50
N ASP A 459 7.69 -26.23 1.10
CA ASP A 459 8.61 -25.31 1.78
C ASP A 459 8.02 -24.74 3.07
N PHE A 460 8.75 -24.94 4.17
CA PHE A 460 8.42 -24.52 5.53
C PHE A 460 9.36 -23.41 6.06
N GLY A 461 10.22 -22.84 5.21
CA GLY A 461 11.08 -21.70 5.52
C GLY A 461 10.30 -20.38 5.75
N ASP A 462 11.02 -19.31 6.09
CA ASP A 462 10.41 -17.99 6.25
C ASP A 462 10.07 -17.39 4.88
N PRO A 463 8.81 -17.01 4.61
CA PRO A 463 8.44 -16.39 3.34
C PRO A 463 9.10 -15.03 3.08
N GLU A 464 9.71 -14.39 4.09
CA GLU A 464 10.52 -13.18 3.89
C GLU A 464 11.88 -13.47 3.24
N ASP A 465 12.38 -14.69 3.35
CA ASP A 465 13.64 -15.13 2.71
C ASP A 465 13.42 -15.58 1.25
N ASP A 466 12.17 -15.74 0.84
CA ASP A 466 11.82 -16.07 -0.53
C ASP A 466 12.23 -14.95 -1.52
N PRO A 467 12.62 -15.30 -2.76
CA PRO A 467 12.81 -14.33 -3.82
C PRO A 467 11.56 -13.45 -4.01
N PRO A 468 11.69 -12.17 -4.41
CA PRO A 468 10.53 -11.27 -4.62
C PRO A 468 9.47 -11.78 -5.61
N ARG A 469 9.85 -12.66 -6.57
CA ARG A 469 8.91 -13.32 -7.50
C ARG A 469 8.11 -14.45 -6.86
N HIS A 470 8.55 -14.96 -5.72
CA HIS A 470 8.08 -16.23 -5.23
C HIS A 470 6.58 -16.15 -4.86
N PRO A 471 5.73 -17.00 -5.44
CA PRO A 471 4.30 -17.01 -5.20
C PRO A 471 3.91 -17.04 -3.71
N ARG A 472 4.70 -17.71 -2.88
CA ARG A 472 4.42 -17.86 -1.44
C ARG A 472 4.45 -16.52 -0.74
N GLN A 473 5.46 -15.68 -0.99
CA GLN A 473 5.55 -14.33 -0.43
C GLN A 473 4.31 -13.48 -0.78
N GLN A 474 3.83 -13.59 -2.02
CA GLN A 474 2.62 -12.90 -2.46
C GLN A 474 1.36 -13.39 -1.74
N TRP A 475 1.24 -14.71 -1.52
CA TRP A 475 0.15 -15.29 -0.72
C TRP A 475 0.18 -14.85 0.74
N PHE A 476 1.36 -14.72 1.35
CA PHE A 476 1.47 -14.16 2.70
C PHE A 476 1.04 -12.70 2.75
N ARG A 477 1.43 -11.88 1.76
CA ARG A 477 0.94 -10.50 1.65
C ARG A 477 -0.58 -10.44 1.49
N ARG A 478 -1.16 -11.31 0.65
CA ARG A 478 -2.60 -11.45 0.46
C ARG A 478 -3.32 -11.82 1.75
N LEU A 479 -2.82 -12.82 2.45
CA LEU A 479 -3.36 -13.26 3.74
C LEU A 479 -3.38 -12.11 4.74
N ARG A 480 -2.26 -11.37 4.91
CA ARG A 480 -2.20 -10.19 5.79
C ARG A 480 -3.26 -9.14 5.43
N ALA A 481 -3.41 -8.81 4.15
CA ALA A 481 -4.45 -7.88 3.69
C ALA A 481 -5.87 -8.38 4.05
N GLU A 482 -6.14 -9.68 3.87
CA GLU A 482 -7.46 -10.25 4.17
C GLU A 482 -7.77 -10.33 5.67
N LEU A 483 -6.78 -10.60 6.52
CA LEU A 483 -6.93 -10.58 7.99
C LEU A 483 -7.23 -9.17 8.53
N LEU A 484 -6.86 -8.13 7.79
CA LEU A 484 -7.27 -6.76 8.09
C LEU A 484 -8.71 -6.50 7.67
N GLU A 485 -9.25 -7.17 6.66
CA GLU A 485 -10.57 -6.84 6.11
C GLU A 485 -11.71 -7.78 6.52
N ARG A 486 -11.39 -8.86 7.25
CA ARG A 486 -12.32 -9.97 7.46
C ARG A 486 -12.11 -10.63 8.83
N PRO A 487 -13.17 -11.24 9.42
CA PRO A 487 -13.00 -12.10 10.58
C PRO A 487 -12.26 -13.39 10.20
N VAL A 488 -11.51 -13.96 11.16
CA VAL A 488 -10.69 -15.16 10.93
C VAL A 488 -10.92 -16.20 12.03
N LEU A 489 -10.89 -17.47 11.64
CA LEU A 489 -10.79 -18.59 12.57
C LEU A 489 -9.43 -19.27 12.39
N PHE A 490 -8.62 -19.27 13.44
CA PHE A 490 -7.47 -20.15 13.57
C PHE A 490 -7.89 -21.48 14.18
N MET A 491 -7.35 -22.58 13.67
CA MET A 491 -7.62 -23.92 14.17
C MET A 491 -6.30 -24.64 14.42
N SER A 492 -6.09 -25.06 15.67
CA SER A 492 -4.88 -25.75 16.10
C SER A 492 -5.22 -26.86 17.09
N LEU A 493 -4.45 -27.94 17.07
CA LEU A 493 -4.60 -29.06 18.01
C LEU A 493 -4.17 -28.67 19.43
N SER A 494 -3.35 -27.61 19.60
CA SER A 494 -2.90 -27.13 20.89
C SER A 494 -2.76 -25.60 20.94
N PRO A 495 -3.22 -24.93 22.02
CA PRO A 495 -3.02 -23.48 22.17
C PRO A 495 -1.55 -23.08 22.45
N ASN A 496 -0.67 -24.04 22.76
CA ASN A 496 0.76 -23.80 22.97
C ASN A 496 1.64 -24.25 21.78
N SER A 497 1.03 -24.64 20.66
CA SER A 497 1.72 -25.09 19.44
C SER A 497 2.74 -24.05 18.96
N PRO A 498 4.05 -24.37 18.87
CA PRO A 498 5.04 -23.48 18.26
C PRO A 498 4.65 -23.01 16.85
N ILE A 499 4.04 -23.89 16.05
CA ILE A 499 3.57 -23.57 14.69
C ILE A 499 2.42 -22.57 14.70
N LEU A 500 1.50 -22.62 15.67
CA LEU A 500 0.45 -21.59 15.84
C LEU A 500 1.09 -20.22 16.06
N TRP A 501 2.05 -20.13 16.97
CA TRP A 501 2.71 -18.87 17.30
C TRP A 501 3.57 -18.34 16.15
N ASP A 502 4.24 -19.22 15.41
CA ASP A 502 4.97 -18.81 14.19
C ASP A 502 4.02 -18.37 13.08
N THR A 503 2.87 -19.04 12.91
CA THR A 503 1.82 -18.61 11.97
C THR A 503 1.31 -17.22 12.31
N LEU A 504 0.99 -16.96 13.58
CA LEU A 504 0.54 -15.65 14.05
C LEU A 504 1.60 -14.56 13.79
N ARG A 505 2.88 -14.87 13.98
CA ARG A 505 4.00 -13.97 13.63
C ARG A 505 4.05 -13.70 12.12
N MET A 506 4.09 -14.76 11.30
CA MET A 506 4.20 -14.64 9.84
C MET A 506 3.03 -13.87 9.21
N VAL A 507 1.84 -13.91 9.81
CA VAL A 507 0.68 -13.14 9.35
C VAL A 507 0.53 -11.79 10.08
N GLY A 508 1.49 -11.41 10.91
CA GLY A 508 1.51 -10.13 11.61
C GLY A 508 0.36 -9.93 12.61
N TRP A 509 -0.21 -11.01 13.17
CA TRP A 509 -1.38 -10.91 14.03
C TRP A 509 -1.02 -10.35 15.41
N ARG A 510 -1.56 -9.18 15.75
CA ARG A 510 -1.29 -8.48 17.03
C ARG A 510 -2.58 -7.94 17.66
N ALA A 511 -2.61 -7.87 18.99
CA ALA A 511 -3.77 -7.35 19.71
C ALA A 511 -4.02 -5.88 19.39
N GLY A 512 -5.28 -5.55 19.06
CA GLY A 512 -5.70 -4.19 18.78
C GLY A 512 -5.32 -3.68 17.38
N GLU A 513 -4.63 -4.46 16.55
CA GLU A 513 -4.34 -4.09 15.15
C GLU A 513 -5.48 -4.48 14.19
N HIS A 514 -6.31 -5.45 14.56
CA HIS A 514 -7.44 -5.94 13.76
C HIS A 514 -8.77 -5.47 14.35
N GLU A 515 -9.63 -4.87 13.52
CA GLU A 515 -11.00 -4.50 13.93
C GLU A 515 -11.95 -5.70 13.90
N PHE A 516 -11.68 -6.66 13.01
CA PHE A 516 -12.49 -7.87 12.91
C PHE A 516 -12.04 -8.89 13.94
N PRO A 517 -12.99 -9.67 14.51
CA PRO A 517 -12.64 -10.66 15.52
C PRO A 517 -11.80 -11.80 14.92
N GLY A 518 -10.73 -12.15 15.61
CA GLY A 518 -10.01 -13.41 15.41
C GLY A 518 -10.42 -14.42 16.45
N PHE A 519 -10.77 -15.61 16.02
CA PHE A 519 -11.12 -16.75 16.87
C PHE A 519 -10.01 -17.78 16.83
N LEU A 520 -9.81 -18.51 17.92
CA LEU A 520 -8.99 -19.72 17.97
C LEU A 520 -9.84 -20.88 18.45
N VAL A 521 -9.89 -21.97 17.69
CA VAL A 521 -10.38 -23.26 18.16
C VAL A 521 -9.17 -24.12 18.52
N ALA A 522 -9.04 -24.40 19.80
CA ALA A 522 -8.06 -25.30 20.38
C ALA A 522 -8.58 -25.78 21.75
N PRO A 523 -8.08 -26.91 22.29
CA PRO A 523 -8.35 -27.31 23.67
C PRO A 523 -8.02 -26.19 24.67
N GLU A 524 -8.54 -26.29 25.90
CA GLU A 524 -8.46 -25.22 26.92
C GLU A 524 -7.03 -24.74 27.26
N GLY A 525 -6.03 -25.62 27.15
CA GLY A 525 -4.63 -25.30 27.48
C GLY A 525 -4.40 -24.97 28.95
N THR A 526 -3.20 -24.48 29.26
CA THR A 526 -2.82 -24.02 30.60
C THR A 526 -3.29 -22.57 30.84
N ALA A 527 -3.24 -22.12 32.10
CA ALA A 527 -3.54 -20.72 32.44
C ALA A 527 -2.59 -19.73 31.74
N VAL A 528 -1.35 -20.15 31.48
CA VAL A 528 -0.36 -19.35 30.74
C VAL A 528 -0.76 -19.22 29.28
N ASP A 529 -1.19 -20.30 28.64
CA ASP A 529 -1.65 -20.28 27.25
C ASP A 529 -2.86 -19.34 27.10
N ARG A 530 -3.82 -19.43 28.01
CA ARG A 530 -4.98 -18.52 28.06
C ARG A 530 -4.59 -17.06 28.29
N ALA A 531 -3.54 -16.80 29.07
CA ALA A 531 -3.03 -15.44 29.26
C ALA A 531 -2.37 -14.92 27.97
N ARG A 532 -1.55 -15.74 27.30
CA ARG A 532 -0.91 -15.40 26.02
C ARG A 532 -1.92 -15.13 24.91
N LEU A 533 -2.93 -16.00 24.76
CA LEU A 533 -3.98 -15.82 23.76
C LEU A 533 -4.78 -14.51 23.96
N ARG A 534 -5.06 -14.16 25.22
CA ARG A 534 -5.68 -12.86 25.56
C ARG A 534 -4.78 -11.67 25.22
N GLN A 535 -3.47 -11.78 25.46
CA GLN A 535 -2.51 -10.73 25.09
C GLN A 535 -2.43 -10.49 23.59
N VAL A 536 -2.72 -11.51 22.77
CA VAL A 536 -2.74 -11.42 21.30
C VAL A 536 -4.14 -11.11 20.75
N GLY A 537 -5.15 -11.02 21.62
CA GLY A 537 -6.50 -10.58 21.27
C GLY A 537 -7.35 -11.63 20.56
N LEU A 538 -6.95 -12.91 20.60
CA LEU A 538 -7.73 -14.01 20.03
C LEU A 538 -8.85 -14.47 20.98
N GLN A 539 -10.03 -14.68 20.42
CA GLN A 539 -11.19 -15.23 21.10
C GLN A 539 -11.13 -16.76 21.12
N HIS A 540 -10.78 -17.34 22.28
CA HIS A 540 -10.49 -18.77 22.42
C HIS A 540 -11.77 -19.61 22.67
N ILE A 541 -12.16 -20.40 21.67
CA ILE A 541 -13.20 -21.42 21.74
C ILE A 541 -12.55 -22.72 22.24
N ARG A 542 -12.85 -23.11 23.48
CA ARG A 542 -12.18 -24.18 24.23
C ARG A 542 -12.67 -25.59 23.84
N ASN A 543 -12.62 -25.90 22.55
CA ASN A 543 -13.02 -27.19 21.99
C ASN A 543 -11.88 -27.82 21.20
N SER A 544 -11.84 -29.14 21.09
CA SER A 544 -10.97 -29.75 20.08
C SER A 544 -11.47 -29.36 18.68
N PRO A 545 -10.56 -29.21 17.70
CA PRO A 545 -10.94 -28.98 16.30
C PRO A 545 -11.99 -29.98 15.78
N SER A 546 -11.84 -31.27 16.09
CA SER A 546 -12.76 -32.33 15.66
C SER A 546 -14.18 -32.16 16.22
N ASP A 547 -14.30 -31.86 17.52
CA ASP A 547 -15.58 -31.64 18.17
C ASP A 547 -16.24 -30.36 17.67
N PHE A 548 -15.46 -29.30 17.49
CA PHE A 548 -15.95 -28.03 16.95
C PHE A 548 -16.54 -28.21 15.55
N VAL A 549 -15.80 -28.85 14.64
CA VAL A 549 -16.27 -29.11 13.27
C VAL A 549 -17.52 -29.99 13.27
N THR A 550 -17.59 -30.98 14.16
CA THR A 550 -18.74 -31.89 14.24
C THR A 550 -20.00 -31.20 14.74
N ARG A 551 -19.88 -30.33 15.75
CA ARG A 551 -21.03 -29.69 16.41
C ARG A 551 -21.43 -28.37 15.74
N GLN A 552 -20.46 -27.49 15.47
CA GLN A 552 -20.72 -26.12 15.02
C GLN A 552 -20.82 -25.99 13.50
N LEU A 553 -20.19 -26.89 12.74
CA LEU A 553 -20.27 -26.92 11.27
C LEU A 553 -21.21 -28.02 10.75
N ALA A 554 -22.13 -28.49 11.60
CA ALA A 554 -23.12 -29.50 11.23
C ALA A 554 -24.02 -29.00 10.07
N PRO A 555 -24.32 -29.82 9.04
CA PRO A 555 -25.16 -29.41 7.93
C PRO A 555 -26.54 -28.91 8.37
N GLY A 556 -27.05 -27.88 7.70
CA GLY A 556 -28.42 -27.39 7.90
C GLY A 556 -28.60 -26.29 8.95
N SER A 557 -27.53 -25.85 9.64
CA SER A 557 -27.63 -24.68 10.52
C SER A 557 -27.99 -23.42 9.73
N GLN A 558 -28.80 -22.54 10.34
CA GLN A 558 -29.25 -21.30 9.69
C GLN A 558 -28.08 -20.37 9.34
N SER A 559 -27.05 -20.29 10.20
CA SER A 559 -25.84 -19.50 9.97
C SER A 559 -25.06 -19.98 8.75
N LEU A 560 -24.87 -21.30 8.60
CA LEU A 560 -24.19 -21.90 7.45
C LEU A 560 -24.97 -21.65 6.15
N VAL A 561 -26.29 -21.79 6.17
CA VAL A 561 -27.14 -21.57 4.99
C VAL A 561 -27.10 -20.11 4.54
N LEU A 562 -27.20 -19.18 5.49
CA LEU A 562 -27.13 -17.74 5.20
C LEU A 562 -25.74 -17.36 4.68
N GLY A 563 -24.67 -17.79 5.35
CA GLY A 563 -23.30 -17.54 4.93
C GLY A 563 -23.01 -18.05 3.53
N LYS A 564 -23.47 -19.27 3.19
CA LYS A 564 -23.32 -19.82 1.83
C LYS A 564 -24.06 -18.99 0.79
N ARG A 565 -25.25 -18.49 1.14
CA ARG A 565 -26.04 -17.64 0.23
C ARG A 565 -25.33 -16.31 0.00
N LEU A 566 -24.84 -15.66 1.05
CA LEU A 566 -24.13 -14.38 0.94
C LEU A 566 -22.78 -14.53 0.23
N LEU A 567 -21.99 -15.56 0.56
CA LEU A 567 -20.74 -15.86 -0.15
C LEU A 567 -21.00 -16.13 -1.64
N LYS A 568 -22.04 -16.91 -1.97
CA LYS A 568 -22.45 -17.09 -3.38
C LYS A 568 -22.90 -15.79 -4.04
N GLN A 569 -23.52 -14.87 -3.31
CA GLN A 569 -23.91 -13.56 -3.84
C GLN A 569 -22.71 -12.62 -4.00
N GLU A 570 -21.72 -12.68 -3.11
CA GLU A 570 -20.46 -11.94 -3.18
C GLU A 570 -19.63 -12.46 -4.36
N HIS A 571 -19.44 -13.77 -4.47
CA HIS A 571 -18.81 -14.42 -5.62
C HIS A 571 -19.61 -14.16 -6.89
N ALA A 572 -20.94 -14.34 -6.91
CA ALA A 572 -21.77 -14.03 -8.08
C ALA A 572 -21.77 -12.53 -8.44
N GLY A 573 -21.54 -11.65 -7.46
CA GLY A 573 -21.47 -10.19 -7.61
C GLY A 573 -20.11 -9.72 -8.12
N ALA A 574 -19.03 -10.42 -7.77
CA ALA A 574 -17.68 -10.26 -8.31
C ALA A 574 -17.54 -10.94 -9.69
N LEU A 575 -18.20 -12.09 -9.88
CA LEU A 575 -18.50 -12.79 -11.15
C LEU A 575 -19.52 -12.06 -12.00
N ARG A 576 -20.10 -10.93 -11.55
CA ARG A 576 -20.64 -10.00 -12.51
C ARG A 576 -19.43 -9.38 -13.22
N ASP A 577 -18.85 -10.14 -14.15
CA ASP A 577 -18.81 -9.72 -15.53
C ASP A 577 -20.15 -9.03 -15.81
N VAL A 578 -20.25 -7.73 -15.47
CA VAL A 578 -21.50 -6.99 -15.52
C VAL A 578 -21.84 -6.85 -16.98
N GLY A 579 -22.39 -7.88 -17.59
CA GLY A 579 -22.79 -7.84 -18.95
C GLY A 579 -24.06 -7.02 -19.07
N VAL A 580 -25.04 -7.53 -19.78
CA VAL A 580 -26.26 -6.76 -19.99
C VAL A 580 -27.20 -6.97 -18.80
N GLN A 581 -27.43 -5.94 -18.00
CA GLN A 581 -28.36 -5.98 -16.86
C GLN A 581 -29.71 -5.39 -17.22
N ARG A 582 -30.81 -5.98 -16.74
CA ARG A 582 -32.14 -5.39 -16.95
C ARG A 582 -32.32 -4.17 -16.06
N VAL A 583 -32.74 -3.05 -16.65
CA VAL A 583 -33.04 -1.81 -15.93
C VAL A 583 -34.11 -2.02 -14.85
N ALA A 584 -35.08 -2.92 -15.10
CA ALA A 584 -36.11 -3.29 -14.13
C ALA A 584 -35.50 -3.78 -12.80
N GLN A 585 -34.50 -4.67 -12.89
CA GLN A 585 -33.80 -5.22 -11.73
C GLN A 585 -32.92 -4.16 -11.07
N LEU A 586 -32.19 -3.38 -11.87
CA LEU A 586 -31.35 -2.30 -11.37
C LEU A 586 -32.11 -1.24 -10.56
N VAL A 587 -33.34 -0.92 -10.97
CA VAL A 587 -34.22 0.00 -10.26
C VAL A 587 -34.77 -0.63 -8.98
N GLN A 588 -35.12 -1.91 -9.01
CA GLN A 588 -35.65 -2.64 -7.86
C GLN A 588 -34.60 -2.81 -6.75
N ASP A 589 -33.35 -3.11 -7.13
CA ASP A 589 -32.25 -3.35 -6.21
C ASP A 589 -31.60 -2.05 -5.70
N ALA A 590 -32.02 -0.88 -6.21
CA ALA A 590 -31.39 0.39 -5.90
C ALA A 590 -31.70 0.88 -4.49
N PRO A 591 -30.69 1.37 -3.73
CA PRO A 591 -30.95 2.09 -2.48
C PRO A 591 -31.73 3.39 -2.77
N ALA A 592 -32.35 3.96 -1.73
CA ALA A 592 -33.01 5.26 -1.86
C ALA A 592 -32.01 6.34 -2.30
N GLY A 593 -32.44 7.22 -3.21
CA GLY A 593 -31.59 8.30 -3.70
C GLY A 593 -31.12 9.23 -2.57
N HIS A 594 -29.92 9.79 -2.71
CA HIS A 594 -29.23 10.57 -1.69
C HIS A 594 -28.78 11.96 -2.19
N ALA A 595 -28.89 12.99 -1.35
CA ALA A 595 -28.57 14.37 -1.73
C ALA A 595 -27.10 14.58 -2.14
N SER A 596 -26.19 13.67 -1.74
CA SER A 596 -24.79 13.67 -2.17
C SER A 596 -24.59 13.64 -3.68
N PHE A 597 -25.58 13.17 -4.45
CA PHE A 597 -25.57 13.27 -5.92
C PHE A 597 -25.38 14.72 -6.39
N LEU A 598 -26.04 15.69 -5.74
CA LEU A 598 -25.96 17.12 -6.10
C LEU A 598 -24.60 17.75 -5.76
N VAL A 599 -23.75 17.06 -5.00
CA VAL A 599 -22.41 17.49 -4.58
C VAL A 599 -21.31 16.71 -5.36
N GLY A 600 -21.68 15.98 -6.42
CA GLY A 600 -20.71 15.32 -7.30
C GLY A 600 -20.41 13.86 -6.96
N ARG A 601 -21.39 13.11 -6.42
CA ARG A 601 -21.37 11.64 -6.44
C ARG A 601 -21.95 11.13 -7.76
N ASP A 602 -21.40 10.04 -8.30
CA ASP A 602 -21.99 9.36 -9.47
C ASP A 602 -23.48 8.97 -9.21
N PRO A 603 -24.35 9.07 -10.22
CA PRO A 603 -25.77 8.78 -10.07
C PRO A 603 -26.03 7.29 -9.77
N THR A 604 -26.97 7.04 -8.87
CA THR A 604 -27.56 5.70 -8.63
C THR A 604 -28.97 5.63 -9.22
N TRP A 605 -29.47 4.43 -9.48
CA TRP A 605 -30.86 4.26 -9.95
C TRP A 605 -31.90 4.79 -8.94
N GLY A 606 -31.56 4.82 -7.65
CA GLY A 606 -32.35 5.48 -6.60
C GLY A 606 -32.47 6.98 -6.77
N ASP A 607 -31.39 7.64 -7.20
CA ASP A 607 -31.41 9.08 -7.49
C ASP A 607 -32.33 9.38 -8.67
N ILE A 608 -32.24 8.55 -9.73
CA ILE A 608 -33.03 8.70 -10.96
C ILE A 608 -34.53 8.55 -10.71
N THR A 609 -34.93 7.63 -9.82
CA THR A 609 -36.35 7.45 -9.46
C THR A 609 -36.88 8.55 -8.53
N ASN A 610 -36.00 9.18 -7.75
CA ASN A 610 -36.37 10.23 -6.81
C ASN A 610 -36.40 11.63 -7.46
N ARG A 611 -37.59 12.08 -7.85
CA ARG A 611 -37.84 13.40 -8.44
C ARG A 611 -37.46 14.61 -7.56
N ARG A 612 -37.13 14.40 -6.28
CA ARG A 612 -36.64 15.48 -5.39
C ARG A 612 -35.14 15.72 -5.53
N ILE A 613 -34.39 14.75 -6.08
CA ILE A 613 -32.93 14.77 -6.17
C ILE A 613 -32.52 15.07 -7.61
N THR A 614 -32.97 14.26 -8.57
CA THR A 614 -32.62 14.49 -9.99
C THR A 614 -33.72 15.27 -10.71
N GLY A 615 -33.38 16.47 -11.20
CA GLY A 615 -34.27 17.27 -12.04
C GLY A 615 -34.46 16.66 -13.43
N GLN A 616 -35.67 16.79 -14.00
CA GLN A 616 -35.89 16.44 -15.41
C GLN A 616 -35.48 17.60 -16.32
N LEU A 617 -34.27 17.50 -16.89
CA LEU A 617 -33.73 18.51 -17.79
C LEU A 617 -34.23 18.30 -19.23
N SER A 618 -34.29 19.38 -20.02
CA SER A 618 -34.61 19.34 -21.46
C SER A 618 -33.69 18.41 -22.27
N LEU A 619 -32.45 18.22 -21.77
CA LEU A 619 -31.58 17.04 -21.88
C LEU A 619 -32.28 15.77 -22.38
N ILE A 620 -33.17 15.30 -21.53
CA ILE A 620 -33.76 13.97 -21.58
C ILE A 620 -34.74 13.88 -22.76
N ASP A 621 -35.45 14.98 -23.03
CA ASP A 621 -36.46 15.03 -24.08
C ASP A 621 -35.80 14.94 -25.46
N VAL A 622 -34.66 15.60 -25.67
CA VAL A 622 -33.95 15.55 -26.96
C VAL A 622 -33.28 14.20 -27.23
N VAL A 623 -32.71 13.56 -26.19
CA VAL A 623 -32.23 12.18 -26.37
C VAL A 623 -33.40 11.24 -26.64
N ALA A 624 -34.53 11.38 -25.94
CA ALA A 624 -35.71 10.56 -26.14
C ALA A 624 -36.34 10.73 -27.55
N GLU A 625 -36.36 11.95 -28.09
CA GLU A 625 -36.78 12.20 -29.48
C GLU A 625 -35.89 11.48 -30.50
N SER A 626 -34.58 11.42 -30.22
CA SER A 626 -33.63 10.71 -31.07
C SER A 626 -33.78 9.19 -31.06
N THR A 627 -34.47 8.62 -30.05
CA THR A 627 -34.72 7.18 -29.94
C THR A 627 -35.87 6.65 -30.81
N GLN A 628 -36.61 7.53 -31.49
CA GLN A 628 -37.74 7.13 -32.33
C GLN A 628 -37.28 6.34 -33.57
N PRO A 629 -38.07 5.34 -34.01
CA PRO A 629 -37.78 4.58 -35.23
C PRO A 629 -37.74 5.48 -36.46
N SER A 630 -37.00 5.05 -37.49
CA SER A 630 -37.01 5.71 -38.80
C SER A 630 -38.38 5.57 -39.49
N ALA A 631 -38.58 6.29 -40.60
CA ALA A 631 -39.78 6.15 -41.43
C ALA A 631 -40.00 4.71 -41.93
N GLU A 632 -38.94 3.90 -42.03
CA GLU A 632 -38.96 2.47 -42.41
C GLU A 632 -39.17 1.54 -41.20
N GLY A 633 -39.41 2.08 -40.00
CA GLY A 633 -39.59 1.29 -38.77
C GLY A 633 -38.30 0.77 -38.14
N ARG A 634 -37.12 1.18 -38.63
CA ARG A 634 -35.83 0.72 -38.10
C ARG A 634 -35.42 1.55 -36.88
N MET A 635 -35.06 0.87 -35.79
CA MET A 635 -34.57 1.48 -34.57
C MET A 635 -33.14 2.04 -34.76
N PRO A 636 -32.87 3.28 -34.33
CA PRO A 636 -31.57 3.91 -34.56
C PRO A 636 -30.49 3.46 -33.57
N VAL A 637 -29.24 3.75 -33.93
CA VAL A 637 -28.13 3.93 -32.98
C VAL A 637 -28.06 5.40 -32.60
N VAL A 638 -28.12 5.71 -31.32
CA VAL A 638 -28.01 7.08 -30.77
C VAL A 638 -26.71 7.20 -29.99
N LEU A 639 -25.87 8.16 -30.36
CA LEU A 639 -24.60 8.43 -29.71
C LEU A 639 -24.69 9.74 -28.92
N VAL A 640 -24.68 9.65 -27.60
CA VAL A 640 -24.77 10.80 -26.69
C VAL A 640 -23.35 11.29 -26.37
N LYS A 641 -22.97 12.40 -26.98
CA LYS A 641 -21.64 13.02 -26.85
C LYS A 641 -21.65 14.11 -25.80
N GLY A 642 -20.60 14.19 -24.98
CA GLY A 642 -20.38 15.33 -24.09
C GLY A 642 -19.09 15.24 -23.25
N SER A 643 -18.68 16.36 -22.69
CA SER A 643 -17.50 16.56 -21.84
C SER A 643 -17.60 15.83 -20.49
N ALA A 644 -16.48 15.72 -19.77
CA ALA A 644 -16.47 15.09 -18.46
C ALA A 644 -17.37 15.88 -17.48
N GLY A 645 -18.22 15.18 -16.72
CA GLY A 645 -19.14 15.82 -15.77
C GLY A 645 -20.37 16.51 -16.38
N SER A 646 -20.66 16.33 -17.69
CA SER A 646 -21.85 16.92 -18.35
C SER A 646 -23.18 16.23 -18.06
N GLY A 647 -23.17 15.13 -17.31
CA GLY A 647 -24.40 14.40 -16.93
C GLY A 647 -24.87 13.34 -17.93
N LYS A 648 -24.02 12.91 -18.88
CA LYS A 648 -24.32 11.83 -19.85
C LYS A 648 -24.97 10.61 -19.20
N THR A 649 -24.32 10.01 -18.21
CA THR A 649 -24.83 8.83 -17.49
C THR A 649 -26.22 9.10 -16.89
N THR A 650 -26.41 10.25 -16.25
CA THR A 650 -27.72 10.65 -15.70
C THR A 650 -28.80 10.74 -16.78
N VAL A 651 -28.50 11.34 -17.94
CA VAL A 651 -29.43 11.43 -19.07
C VAL A 651 -29.75 10.03 -19.63
N LEU A 652 -28.73 9.19 -19.84
CA LEU A 652 -28.90 7.81 -20.29
C LEU A 652 -29.80 7.01 -19.33
N MET A 653 -29.53 7.04 -18.03
CA MET A 653 -30.34 6.35 -17.03
C MET A 653 -31.78 6.87 -16.99
N GLN A 654 -32.00 8.17 -17.14
CA GLN A 654 -33.35 8.75 -17.18
C GLN A 654 -34.14 8.33 -18.42
N VAL A 655 -33.50 8.27 -19.60
CA VAL A 655 -34.15 7.80 -20.83
C VAL A 655 -34.43 6.30 -20.75
N ALA A 656 -33.47 5.51 -20.28
CA ALA A 656 -33.63 4.07 -20.05
C ALA A 656 -34.80 3.77 -19.10
N TYR A 657 -34.89 4.51 -17.99
CA TYR A 657 -35.99 4.41 -17.04
C TYR A 657 -37.35 4.81 -17.65
N ARG A 658 -37.39 5.85 -18.49
CA ARG A 658 -38.60 6.26 -19.21
C ARG A 658 -39.08 5.16 -20.17
N LEU A 659 -38.18 4.50 -20.90
CA LEU A 659 -38.53 3.39 -21.80
C LEU A 659 -39.00 2.16 -21.02
N HIS A 660 -38.32 1.82 -19.93
CA HIS A 660 -38.76 0.75 -19.02
C HIS A 660 -40.18 1.01 -18.49
N LYS A 661 -40.48 2.25 -18.06
CA LYS A 661 -41.84 2.64 -17.63
C LYS A 661 -42.91 2.59 -18.73
N LYS A 662 -42.51 2.61 -20.00
CA LYS A 662 -43.41 2.43 -21.15
C LYS A 662 -43.58 0.95 -21.53
N GLY A 663 -42.94 0.02 -20.81
CA GLY A 663 -43.08 -1.43 -21.00
C GLY A 663 -41.97 -2.08 -21.83
N SER A 664 -40.95 -1.34 -22.26
CA SER A 664 -39.83 -1.92 -23.02
C SER A 664 -38.88 -2.74 -22.12
N HIS A 665 -38.33 -3.82 -22.67
CA HIS A 665 -37.25 -4.59 -22.07
C HIS A 665 -35.92 -3.88 -22.32
N VAL A 666 -35.46 -3.13 -21.33
CA VAL A 666 -34.26 -2.30 -21.45
C VAL A 666 -33.07 -2.95 -20.76
N GLY A 667 -31.99 -3.15 -21.50
CA GLY A 667 -30.68 -3.52 -21.00
C GLY A 667 -29.82 -2.31 -20.68
N TRP A 668 -29.00 -2.44 -19.66
CA TRP A 668 -27.95 -1.52 -19.25
C TRP A 668 -26.62 -2.26 -19.27
N VAL A 669 -25.67 -1.73 -20.03
CA VAL A 669 -24.27 -2.13 -19.99
C VAL A 669 -23.55 -1.03 -19.25
N ASP A 670 -23.13 -1.35 -18.03
CA ASP A 670 -22.39 -0.43 -17.19
C ASP A 670 -20.95 -0.30 -17.69
N ARG A 671 -20.28 0.82 -17.38
CA ARG A 671 -18.83 0.97 -17.60
C ARG A 671 -18.00 -0.12 -16.89
N ALA A 672 -18.61 -0.79 -15.91
CA ALA A 672 -18.08 -1.95 -15.21
C ALA A 672 -18.09 -3.27 -16.02
N ALA A 673 -18.61 -3.26 -17.25
CA ALA A 673 -18.70 -4.46 -18.06
C ALA A 673 -17.31 -4.90 -18.55
N ASN A 674 -16.85 -6.07 -18.09
CA ASN A 674 -15.57 -6.65 -18.50
C ASN A 674 -15.72 -7.72 -19.60
N LEU A 675 -16.78 -7.62 -20.41
CA LEU A 675 -17.12 -8.60 -21.43
C LEU A 675 -16.61 -8.19 -22.81
N THR A 676 -16.31 -9.19 -23.64
CA THR A 676 -16.06 -8.93 -25.08
C THR A 676 -17.33 -8.42 -25.76
N SER A 677 -17.18 -7.69 -26.87
CA SER A 677 -18.32 -7.23 -27.66
C SER A 677 -19.24 -8.37 -28.11
N VAL A 678 -18.66 -9.55 -28.37
CA VAL A 678 -19.38 -10.77 -28.75
C VAL A 678 -20.25 -11.27 -27.60
N THR A 679 -19.70 -11.33 -26.38
CA THR A 679 -20.45 -11.81 -25.20
C THR A 679 -21.60 -10.86 -24.85
N VAL A 680 -21.38 -9.54 -24.92
CA VAL A 680 -22.44 -8.54 -24.68
C VAL A 680 -23.58 -8.68 -25.70
N ALA A 681 -23.25 -8.87 -26.98
CA ALA A 681 -24.25 -9.10 -28.02
C ALA A 681 -25.01 -10.43 -27.82
N ALA A 682 -24.33 -11.51 -27.43
CA ALA A 682 -24.94 -12.80 -27.13
C ALA A 682 -25.93 -12.71 -25.96
N GLN A 683 -25.54 -12.06 -24.85
CA GLN A 683 -26.41 -11.86 -23.70
C GLN A 683 -27.62 -10.99 -24.03
N THR A 684 -27.44 -9.95 -24.86
CA THR A 684 -28.53 -9.09 -25.33
C THR A 684 -29.60 -9.90 -26.07
N ARG A 685 -29.17 -10.83 -26.94
CA ARG A 685 -30.08 -11.73 -27.67
C ARG A 685 -30.78 -12.71 -26.75
N GLN A 686 -30.04 -13.36 -25.84
CA GLN A 686 -30.59 -14.31 -24.88
C GLN A 686 -31.65 -13.69 -23.97
N GLN A 687 -31.48 -12.43 -23.58
CA GLN A 687 -32.42 -11.73 -22.72
C GLN A 687 -33.61 -11.10 -23.46
N ASN A 688 -33.67 -11.20 -24.80
CA ASN A 688 -34.72 -10.64 -25.65
C ASN A 688 -35.04 -9.16 -25.34
N LEU A 689 -34.01 -8.31 -25.38
CA LEU A 689 -34.13 -6.89 -25.05
C LEU A 689 -34.62 -6.07 -26.25
N ASP A 690 -35.45 -5.04 -26.01
CA ASP A 690 -35.95 -4.11 -27.02
C ASP A 690 -35.01 -2.91 -27.23
N ALA A 691 -34.26 -2.56 -26.17
CA ALA A 691 -33.30 -1.47 -26.16
C ALA A 691 -32.09 -1.79 -25.28
N VAL A 692 -30.90 -1.34 -25.68
CA VAL A 692 -29.67 -1.46 -24.89
C VAL A 692 -29.02 -0.09 -24.74
N PHE A 693 -28.71 0.25 -23.50
CA PHE A 693 -27.97 1.44 -23.12
C PHE A 693 -26.55 1.07 -22.74
N VAL A 694 -25.56 1.78 -23.28
CA VAL A 694 -24.14 1.58 -22.99
C VAL A 694 -23.56 2.85 -22.37
N ASP A 695 -23.27 2.79 -21.07
CA ASP A 695 -22.57 3.88 -20.37
C ASP A 695 -21.07 3.80 -20.69
N ASP A 696 -20.54 4.84 -21.32
CA ASP A 696 -19.19 4.96 -21.85
C ASP A 696 -18.75 3.85 -22.83
N VAL A 697 -19.12 3.98 -24.11
CA VAL A 697 -18.77 2.99 -25.15
C VAL A 697 -17.25 2.91 -25.43
N ASN A 698 -16.47 3.87 -24.94
CA ASN A 698 -15.01 3.90 -25.11
C ASN A 698 -14.31 2.71 -24.43
N MET A 699 -14.96 2.05 -23.46
CA MET A 699 -14.38 0.85 -22.84
C MET A 699 -14.16 -0.30 -23.84
N PHE A 700 -14.91 -0.32 -24.95
CA PHE A 700 -14.72 -1.27 -26.05
C PHE A 700 -13.69 -0.80 -27.09
N THR A 701 -13.08 0.36 -26.86
CA THR A 701 -12.02 0.98 -27.65
C THR A 701 -12.30 0.89 -29.16
N ARG A 702 -11.40 0.25 -29.91
CA ARG A 702 -11.40 0.12 -31.36
C ARG A 702 -12.55 -0.75 -31.91
N ASN A 703 -13.32 -1.41 -31.05
CA ASN A 703 -14.47 -2.26 -31.41
C ASN A 703 -15.82 -1.62 -31.05
N ALA A 704 -15.84 -0.34 -30.63
CA ALA A 704 -17.06 0.35 -30.21
C ALA A 704 -18.13 0.42 -31.33
N SER A 705 -17.73 0.72 -32.56
CA SER A 705 -18.64 0.75 -33.73
C SER A 705 -19.25 -0.63 -34.00
N ASP A 706 -18.42 -1.67 -33.97
CA ASP A 706 -18.83 -3.05 -34.26
C ASP A 706 -19.78 -3.58 -33.19
N LEU A 707 -19.51 -3.26 -31.91
CA LEU A 707 -20.44 -3.57 -30.83
C LEU A 707 -21.80 -2.91 -31.05
N MET A 708 -21.82 -1.59 -31.28
CA MET A 708 -23.09 -0.87 -31.46
C MET A 708 -23.88 -1.40 -32.67
N HIS A 709 -23.19 -1.71 -33.77
CA HIS A 709 -23.81 -2.31 -34.94
C HIS A 709 -24.40 -3.69 -34.62
N ASN A 710 -23.63 -4.56 -33.96
CA ASN A 710 -24.06 -5.91 -33.57
C ASN A 710 -25.23 -5.90 -32.57
N LEU A 711 -25.29 -4.92 -31.66
CA LEU A 711 -26.39 -4.75 -30.73
C LEU A 711 -27.68 -4.27 -31.41
N ASN A 712 -27.54 -3.39 -32.40
CA ASN A 712 -28.67 -2.80 -33.13
C ASN A 712 -29.39 -3.81 -34.03
N GLU A 713 -28.71 -4.89 -34.43
CA GLU A 713 -29.24 -5.98 -35.27
C GLU A 713 -30.00 -5.46 -36.48
N ASP A 714 -29.31 -4.64 -37.29
CA ASP A 714 -29.87 -4.03 -38.50
C ASP A 714 -31.13 -3.21 -38.26
N GLY A 715 -31.22 -2.55 -37.10
CA GLY A 715 -32.33 -1.68 -36.73
C GLY A 715 -33.52 -2.41 -36.11
N LYS A 716 -33.37 -3.66 -35.65
CA LYS A 716 -34.39 -4.33 -34.84
C LYS A 716 -34.40 -3.84 -33.40
N ARG A 717 -33.27 -3.35 -32.89
CA ARG A 717 -33.09 -2.96 -31.48
C ARG A 717 -32.56 -1.55 -31.35
N LEU A 718 -33.12 -0.78 -30.40
CA LEU A 718 -32.56 0.54 -30.07
C LEU A 718 -31.22 0.40 -29.36
N VAL A 719 -30.21 1.15 -29.80
CA VAL A 719 -28.92 1.26 -29.09
C VAL A 719 -28.70 2.71 -28.73
N VAL A 720 -28.50 3.00 -27.44
CA VAL A 720 -28.13 4.34 -26.96
C VAL A 720 -26.81 4.23 -26.22
N ALA A 721 -25.75 4.78 -26.81
CA ALA A 721 -24.40 4.73 -26.25
C ALA A 721 -23.94 6.13 -25.89
N SER A 722 -23.17 6.28 -24.83
CA SER A 722 -22.52 7.55 -24.49
C SER A 722 -21.03 7.55 -24.85
N ILE A 723 -20.53 8.71 -25.26
CA ILE A 723 -19.13 8.92 -25.61
C ILE A 723 -18.63 10.28 -25.12
N ARG A 724 -17.36 10.35 -24.73
CA ARG A 724 -16.68 11.61 -24.42
C ARG A 724 -16.29 12.35 -25.70
N VAL A 725 -16.33 13.69 -25.65
CA VAL A 725 -15.95 14.55 -26.79
C VAL A 725 -14.55 14.25 -27.31
N THR A 726 -13.58 14.09 -26.40
CA THR A 726 -12.17 13.84 -26.70
C THR A 726 -11.92 12.53 -27.45
N ARG A 727 -12.83 11.56 -27.28
CA ARG A 727 -12.74 10.21 -27.86
C ARG A 727 -13.70 9.98 -29.01
N GLN A 728 -14.46 11.00 -29.43
CA GLN A 728 -15.37 10.87 -30.56
C GLN A 728 -14.64 10.43 -31.83
N SER A 729 -13.39 10.84 -32.00
CA SER A 729 -12.56 10.39 -33.12
C SER A 729 -12.43 8.88 -33.15
N GLU A 730 -12.47 8.15 -32.02
CA GLU A 730 -12.40 6.69 -32.03
C GLU A 730 -13.55 6.02 -32.82
N ILE A 731 -14.67 6.72 -33.03
CA ILE A 731 -15.76 6.27 -33.90
C ILE A 731 -15.51 6.74 -35.35
N PRO A 732 -15.54 5.83 -36.34
CA PRO A 732 -15.39 6.22 -37.74
C PRO A 732 -16.41 7.28 -38.16
N ALA A 733 -15.96 8.32 -38.86
CA ALA A 733 -16.81 9.46 -39.25
C ALA A 733 -18.05 9.07 -40.07
N GLY A 734 -17.99 7.95 -40.81
CA GLY A 734 -19.11 7.41 -41.60
C GLY A 734 -20.04 6.46 -40.86
N PHE A 735 -19.86 6.24 -39.56
CA PHE A 735 -20.70 5.33 -38.79
C PHE A 735 -22.14 5.88 -38.67
N PRO A 736 -23.19 5.10 -39.01
CA PRO A 736 -24.56 5.59 -39.10
C PRO A 736 -25.23 5.73 -37.72
N ALA A 737 -24.80 6.71 -36.93
CA ALA A 737 -25.39 7.04 -35.62
C ALA A 737 -25.99 8.46 -35.58
N LYS A 738 -27.13 8.60 -34.89
CA LYS A 738 -27.69 9.91 -34.53
C LYS A 738 -26.88 10.47 -33.36
N VAL A 739 -26.08 11.51 -33.58
CA VAL A 739 -25.26 12.13 -32.54
C VAL A 739 -26.05 13.21 -31.81
N VAL A 740 -26.13 13.13 -30.48
CA VAL A 740 -26.75 14.14 -29.62
C VAL A 740 -25.69 14.73 -28.71
N ASP A 741 -25.46 16.04 -28.80
CA ASP A 741 -24.51 16.76 -27.95
C ASP A 741 -25.20 17.24 -26.65
N VAL A 742 -24.69 16.78 -25.51
CA VAL A 742 -25.17 17.16 -24.18
C VAL A 742 -24.39 18.30 -23.52
N ASP A 743 -23.32 18.80 -24.15
CA ASP A 743 -22.61 20.00 -23.68
C ASP A 743 -23.31 21.31 -24.06
N ARG A 744 -24.45 21.23 -24.76
CA ARG A 744 -25.28 22.39 -25.06
C ARG A 744 -25.70 23.15 -23.80
N GLN A 745 -25.89 24.46 -23.94
CA GLN A 745 -26.32 25.32 -22.84
C GLN A 745 -27.66 24.86 -22.25
N LEU A 746 -27.71 24.80 -20.92
CA LEU A 746 -28.94 24.50 -20.18
C LEU A 746 -29.94 25.65 -20.32
N THR A 747 -31.21 25.31 -20.51
CA THR A 747 -32.28 26.32 -20.60
C THR A 747 -32.55 26.97 -19.25
N ASP A 748 -33.17 28.15 -19.24
CA ASP A 748 -33.63 28.79 -18.00
C ASP A 748 -34.55 27.90 -17.17
N SER A 749 -35.37 27.08 -17.84
CA SER A 749 -36.21 26.11 -17.14
C SER A 749 -35.38 25.03 -16.45
N ASP A 750 -34.28 24.60 -17.06
CA ASP A 750 -33.38 23.58 -16.49
C ASP A 750 -32.64 24.13 -15.28
N LEU A 751 -32.08 25.33 -15.41
CA LEU A 751 -31.39 26.02 -14.32
C LEU A 751 -32.33 26.29 -13.14
N LYS A 752 -33.58 26.71 -13.40
CA LYS A 752 -34.60 26.86 -12.34
C LYS A 752 -34.89 25.54 -11.62
N LYS A 753 -34.95 24.41 -12.34
CA LYS A 753 -35.15 23.08 -11.74
C LYS A 753 -33.95 22.68 -10.87
N LEU A 754 -32.72 22.95 -11.31
CA LEU A 754 -31.50 22.69 -10.54
C LEU A 754 -31.42 23.54 -9.26
N VAL A 755 -31.69 24.85 -9.35
CA VAL A 755 -31.75 25.73 -8.17
C VAL A 755 -32.79 25.23 -7.17
N LYS A 756 -33.98 24.84 -7.65
CA LYS A 756 -35.04 24.29 -6.78
C LYS A 756 -34.64 22.95 -6.14
N ALA A 757 -33.89 22.11 -6.84
CA ALA A 757 -33.35 20.87 -6.29
C ALA A 757 -32.32 21.15 -5.18
N LEU A 758 -31.42 22.12 -5.40
CA LEU A 758 -30.45 22.57 -4.39
C LEU A 758 -31.14 23.14 -3.13
N GLU A 759 -32.14 24.02 -3.30
CA GLU A 759 -32.90 24.59 -2.18
C GLU A 759 -33.63 23.52 -1.37
N LYS A 760 -34.30 22.58 -2.03
CA LYS A 760 -35.07 21.52 -1.37
C LYS A 760 -34.21 20.56 -0.56
N ASN A 761 -32.94 20.39 -0.93
CA ASN A 761 -32.00 19.51 -0.24
C ASN A 761 -31.04 20.27 0.68
N ALA A 762 -31.31 21.55 0.98
CA ALA A 762 -30.47 22.42 1.82
C ALA A 762 -29.01 22.59 1.32
N LEU A 763 -28.78 22.44 0.01
CA LEU A 763 -27.47 22.52 -0.65
C LEU A 763 -27.29 23.82 -1.45
N ILE A 764 -28.05 24.88 -1.14
CA ILE A 764 -28.04 26.13 -1.93
C ILE A 764 -26.72 26.90 -1.85
N GLY A 765 -25.90 26.63 -0.83
CA GLY A 765 -24.54 27.15 -0.69
C GLY A 765 -24.41 28.65 -0.96
N ASP A 766 -23.48 28.98 -1.85
CA ASP A 766 -23.14 30.34 -2.25
C ASP A 766 -24.25 31.05 -3.04
N LEU A 767 -25.15 30.28 -3.68
CA LEU A 767 -26.29 30.85 -4.37
C LEU A 767 -27.29 31.51 -3.41
N LYS A 768 -27.22 31.22 -2.10
CA LYS A 768 -28.04 31.89 -1.08
C LYS A 768 -27.81 33.40 -1.01
N LYS A 769 -26.63 33.88 -1.43
CA LYS A 769 -26.26 35.30 -1.44
C LYS A 769 -27.14 36.12 -2.41
N TYR A 770 -27.74 35.47 -3.41
CA TYR A 770 -28.60 36.13 -4.39
C TYR A 770 -30.06 36.10 -3.95
N ARG A 771 -30.68 37.28 -3.83
CA ARG A 771 -32.06 37.43 -3.30
C ARG A 771 -33.14 36.95 -4.26
N SER A 772 -32.97 37.11 -5.58
CA SER A 772 -33.96 36.70 -6.57
C SER A 772 -33.61 35.37 -7.23
N THR A 773 -34.64 34.58 -7.58
CA THR A 773 -34.46 33.33 -8.34
C THR A 773 -33.76 33.58 -9.67
N GLN A 774 -34.02 34.73 -10.31
CA GLN A 774 -33.40 35.08 -11.59
C GLN A 774 -31.89 35.35 -11.45
N ALA A 775 -31.46 36.01 -10.37
CA ALA A 775 -30.04 36.22 -10.08
C ALA A 775 -29.32 34.89 -9.75
N LYS A 776 -29.99 33.96 -9.05
CA LYS A 776 -29.48 32.60 -8.81
C LYS A 776 -29.29 31.83 -10.12
N VAL A 777 -30.26 31.92 -11.03
CA VAL A 777 -30.22 31.28 -12.36
C VAL A 777 -29.11 31.88 -13.21
N GLU A 778 -28.97 33.20 -13.24
CA GLU A 778 -27.89 33.88 -13.98
C GLU A 778 -26.52 33.43 -13.48
N ARG A 779 -26.34 33.41 -12.15
CA ARG A 779 -25.08 32.95 -11.57
C ARG A 779 -24.79 31.49 -11.93
N LEU A 780 -25.77 30.60 -11.82
CA LEU A 780 -25.60 29.20 -12.17
C LEU A 780 -25.31 29.03 -13.67
N ARG A 781 -25.88 29.86 -14.55
CA ARG A 781 -25.58 29.87 -15.99
C ARG A 781 -24.10 30.15 -16.23
N THR A 782 -23.57 31.24 -15.66
CA THR A 782 -22.15 31.60 -15.78
C THR A 782 -21.23 30.50 -15.26
N LEU A 783 -21.62 29.82 -14.18
CA LEU A 783 -20.85 28.70 -13.64
C LEU A 783 -20.90 27.46 -14.57
N SER A 784 -22.05 27.20 -15.18
CA SER A 784 -22.30 26.03 -16.04
C SER A 784 -21.53 26.07 -17.35
N GLU A 785 -21.06 27.25 -17.79
CA GLU A 785 -20.14 27.37 -18.94
C GLU A 785 -18.84 26.59 -18.75
N LYS A 786 -18.47 26.29 -17.50
CA LYS A 786 -17.28 25.50 -17.15
C LYS A 786 -17.57 24.01 -16.93
N GLY A 787 -18.79 23.57 -17.24
CA GLY A 787 -19.28 22.20 -17.05
C GLY A 787 -20.21 22.06 -15.85
N LEU A 788 -21.28 21.25 -16.02
CA LEU A 788 -22.37 21.12 -15.06
C LEU A 788 -21.88 20.68 -13.66
N LEU A 789 -21.05 19.63 -13.59
CA LEU A 789 -20.51 19.18 -12.31
C LEU A 789 -19.73 20.27 -11.56
N ALA A 790 -18.80 20.93 -12.26
CA ALA A 790 -17.97 21.97 -11.67
C ALA A 790 -18.84 23.15 -11.18
N ALA A 791 -19.89 23.48 -11.92
CA ALA A 791 -20.87 24.49 -11.55
C ALA A 791 -21.65 24.10 -10.29
N MET A 792 -22.07 22.84 -10.19
CA MET A 792 -22.76 22.32 -9.01
C MET A 792 -21.87 22.36 -7.77
N ILE A 793 -20.62 21.89 -7.88
CA ILE A 793 -19.65 21.95 -6.78
C ILE A 793 -19.44 23.41 -6.36
N GLN A 794 -19.16 24.31 -7.30
CA GLN A 794 -18.92 25.72 -6.99
C GLN A 794 -20.15 26.43 -6.40
N ALA A 795 -21.35 26.06 -6.84
CA ALA A 795 -22.59 26.58 -6.26
C ALA A 795 -22.77 26.15 -4.79
N VAL A 796 -22.40 24.90 -4.47
CA VAL A 796 -22.56 24.30 -3.14
C VAL A 796 -21.44 24.74 -2.19
N THR A 797 -20.18 24.69 -2.63
CA THR A 797 -18.98 24.90 -1.78
C THR A 797 -18.43 26.32 -1.83
N GLY A 798 -18.78 27.11 -2.84
CA GLY A 798 -18.22 28.44 -3.09
C GLY A 798 -16.83 28.44 -3.75
N SER A 799 -16.17 27.28 -3.83
CA SER A 799 -14.85 27.08 -4.46
C SER A 799 -14.96 26.39 -5.82
N THR A 800 -14.03 26.68 -6.73
CA THR A 800 -13.96 25.95 -8.00
C THR A 800 -13.64 24.47 -7.78
N LEU A 801 -14.01 23.60 -8.73
CA LEU A 801 -13.65 22.17 -8.67
C LEU A 801 -12.15 21.96 -8.42
N ARG A 802 -11.30 22.74 -9.11
CA ARG A 802 -9.84 22.67 -8.97
C ARG A 802 -9.38 23.01 -7.55
N GLU A 803 -9.86 24.11 -6.99
CA GLU A 803 -9.52 24.51 -5.62
C GLU A 803 -10.01 23.47 -4.61
N LYS A 804 -11.20 22.90 -4.83
CA LYS A 804 -11.76 21.87 -3.95
C LYS A 804 -10.92 20.60 -3.94
N VAL A 805 -10.54 20.07 -5.10
CA VAL A 805 -9.74 18.82 -5.16
C VAL A 805 -8.34 19.03 -4.60
N VAL A 806 -7.72 20.19 -4.83
CA VAL A 806 -6.40 20.53 -4.25
C VAL A 806 -6.51 20.60 -2.72
N SER A 807 -7.50 21.30 -2.19
CA SER A 807 -7.74 21.42 -0.75
C SER A 807 -7.99 20.06 -0.12
N GLU A 808 -8.88 19.25 -0.69
CA GLU A 808 -9.19 17.91 -0.16
C GLU A 808 -7.95 17.02 -0.14
N TYR A 809 -7.15 17.03 -1.21
CA TYR A 809 -5.93 16.24 -1.26
C TYR A 809 -4.86 16.71 -0.27
N GLN A 810 -4.74 18.03 -0.07
CA GLN A 810 -3.85 18.60 0.91
C GLN A 810 -4.30 18.27 2.34
N ASP A 811 -5.61 18.27 2.60
CA ASP A 811 -6.14 17.88 3.91
C ASP A 811 -5.81 16.42 4.27
N LEU A 812 -5.62 15.54 3.28
CA LEU A 812 -5.19 14.15 3.52
C LEU A 812 -3.81 14.04 4.17
N SER A 813 -2.89 15.00 3.97
CA SER A 813 -1.56 14.92 4.59
C SER A 813 -1.62 15.00 6.12
N LYS A 814 -2.70 15.54 6.67
CA LYS A 814 -2.94 15.63 8.13
C LYS A 814 -3.18 14.26 8.77
N TYR A 815 -3.55 13.26 7.97
CA TYR A 815 -3.86 11.90 8.43
C TYR A 815 -2.76 10.88 8.08
N GLY A 816 -1.74 11.28 7.31
CA GLY A 816 -0.59 10.45 6.93
C GLY A 816 -0.49 10.14 5.44
N LEU A 817 0.68 9.68 5.01
CA LEU A 817 1.00 9.42 3.59
C LEU A 817 0.13 8.30 2.98
N ALA A 818 -0.24 7.29 3.77
CA ALA A 818 -1.10 6.20 3.32
C ALA A 818 -2.46 6.69 2.77
N TYR A 819 -3.04 7.75 3.36
CA TYR A 819 -4.27 8.38 2.85
C TYR A 819 -4.07 8.99 1.46
N GLN A 820 -2.96 9.70 1.27
CA GLN A 820 -2.64 10.33 -0.01
C GLN A 820 -2.35 9.28 -1.08
N TRP A 821 -1.52 8.28 -0.78
CA TRP A 821 -1.20 7.20 -1.71
C TRP A 821 -2.42 6.36 -2.09
N ALA A 822 -3.27 5.99 -1.13
CA ALA A 822 -4.50 5.25 -1.40
C ALA A 822 -5.44 6.05 -2.31
N TYR A 823 -5.66 7.33 -2.03
CA TYR A 823 -6.52 8.17 -2.85
C TYR A 823 -5.94 8.44 -4.24
N ALA A 824 -4.63 8.68 -4.35
CA ALA A 824 -3.93 8.85 -5.61
C ALA A 824 -3.98 7.59 -6.48
N ALA A 825 -3.74 6.42 -5.90
CA ALA A 825 -3.79 5.13 -6.60
C ALA A 825 -5.17 4.93 -7.22
N VAL A 826 -6.24 5.11 -6.44
CA VAL A 826 -7.62 5.00 -6.94
C VAL A 826 -7.92 6.07 -8.00
N CYS A 827 -7.45 7.31 -7.82
CA CYS A 827 -7.66 8.37 -8.83
C CYS A 827 -6.95 8.06 -10.15
N ILE A 828 -5.73 7.53 -10.12
CA ILE A 828 -4.99 7.11 -11.32
C ILE A 828 -5.73 5.95 -12.01
N VAL A 829 -6.14 4.95 -11.25
CA VAL A 829 -6.87 3.76 -11.72
C VAL A 829 -8.22 4.13 -12.35
N ASN A 830 -8.98 5.05 -11.74
CA ASN A 830 -10.26 5.49 -12.28
C ASN A 830 -10.14 6.57 -13.37
N SER A 831 -8.98 7.23 -13.50
CA SER A 831 -8.76 8.29 -14.48
C SER A 831 -8.98 7.78 -15.90
N ASP A 832 -9.72 8.54 -16.70
CA ASP A 832 -9.93 8.26 -18.12
C ASP A 832 -8.72 8.57 -18.98
N GLU A 833 -7.89 9.50 -18.53
CA GLU A 833 -6.62 9.78 -19.20
C GLU A 833 -5.71 8.55 -19.12
N ILE A 834 -5.84 7.75 -18.06
CA ILE A 834 -4.83 6.74 -17.73
C ILE A 834 -5.37 5.32 -17.85
N PHE A 835 -6.19 4.84 -16.90
CA PHE A 835 -6.48 3.41 -16.74
C PHE A 835 -7.87 2.98 -17.19
N GLN A 836 -8.86 3.87 -17.09
CA GLN A 836 -10.27 3.55 -17.34
C GLN A 836 -10.78 2.32 -16.55
N GLN A 837 -10.17 2.00 -15.42
CA GLN A 837 -10.58 0.86 -14.62
C GLN A 837 -11.80 1.19 -13.76
N ILE A 838 -12.56 0.14 -13.48
CA ILE A 838 -13.85 0.13 -12.80
C ILE A 838 -13.69 0.53 -11.32
N GLY A 839 -12.53 0.20 -10.75
CA GLY A 839 -12.16 0.38 -9.36
C GLY A 839 -11.07 -0.63 -9.01
N ILE A 840 -10.74 -0.70 -7.73
CA ILE A 840 -9.76 -1.64 -7.17
C ILE A 840 -10.40 -2.31 -5.96
N SER A 841 -10.23 -3.62 -5.78
CA SER A 841 -10.72 -4.30 -4.57
C SER A 841 -10.07 -3.69 -3.32
N SER A 842 -10.76 -3.71 -2.18
CA SER A 842 -10.20 -3.15 -0.95
C SER A 842 -8.90 -3.85 -0.55
N THR A 843 -8.89 -5.19 -0.63
CA THR A 843 -7.70 -6.04 -0.44
C THR A 843 -6.60 -5.70 -1.46
N GLY A 844 -6.97 -5.52 -2.73
CA GLY A 844 -6.01 -5.17 -3.76
C GLY A 844 -5.43 -3.77 -3.60
N LEU A 845 -6.20 -2.82 -3.04
CA LEU A 845 -5.70 -1.49 -2.70
C LEU A 845 -4.75 -1.53 -1.52
N LEU A 846 -5.04 -2.34 -0.49
CA LEU A 846 -4.12 -2.58 0.63
C LEU A 846 -2.75 -3.06 0.15
N GLU A 847 -2.72 -4.06 -0.73
CA GLU A 847 -1.48 -4.59 -1.33
C GLU A 847 -0.71 -3.51 -2.12
N VAL A 848 -1.42 -2.70 -2.90
CA VAL A 848 -0.81 -1.59 -3.65
C VAL A 848 -0.19 -0.56 -2.71
N VAL A 849 -0.94 -0.10 -1.70
CA VAL A 849 -0.47 1.01 -0.86
C VAL A 849 0.62 0.58 0.11
N SER A 850 0.63 -0.68 0.52
CA SER A 850 1.62 -1.21 1.46
C SER A 850 2.98 -1.45 0.82
N TYR A 851 3.04 -1.79 -0.48
CA TYR A 851 4.30 -2.11 -1.17
C TYR A 851 5.42 -1.08 -0.93
N PRO A 852 6.66 -1.48 -0.58
CA PRO A 852 7.17 -2.86 -0.52
C PRO A 852 6.81 -3.59 0.78
N ASP A 853 6.29 -2.88 1.76
CA ASP A 853 6.01 -3.41 3.08
C ASP A 853 4.72 -4.26 3.10
N PRO A 854 4.58 -5.14 4.10
CA PRO A 854 3.34 -5.87 4.33
C PRO A 854 2.18 -4.93 4.74
N PRO A 855 0.93 -5.23 4.34
CA PRO A 855 -0.25 -4.49 4.78
C PRO A 855 -0.37 -4.48 6.31
N ASP A 856 -0.72 -3.31 6.87
CA ASP A 856 -0.92 -3.12 8.31
C ASP A 856 -2.20 -2.31 8.61
N ARG A 857 -2.45 -2.05 9.90
CA ARG A 857 -3.60 -1.28 10.37
C ARG A 857 -3.65 0.15 9.79
N SER A 858 -2.51 0.81 9.61
CA SER A 858 -2.47 2.21 9.12
C SER A 858 -2.97 2.33 7.68
N HIS A 859 -2.61 1.36 6.84
CA HIS A 859 -3.08 1.28 5.45
C HIS A 859 -4.59 1.07 5.38
N ARG A 860 -5.13 0.21 6.25
CA ARG A 860 -6.57 -0.03 6.34
C ARG A 860 -7.32 1.20 6.87
N GLU A 861 -6.80 1.85 7.90
CA GLU A 861 -7.38 3.08 8.44
C GLU A 861 -7.43 4.18 7.37
N ALA A 862 -6.40 4.28 6.53
CA ALA A 862 -6.41 5.18 5.38
C ALA A 862 -7.57 4.90 4.41
N ILE A 863 -7.74 3.65 3.97
CA ILE A 863 -8.82 3.28 3.04
C ILE A 863 -10.20 3.53 3.69
N ARG A 864 -10.36 3.13 4.95
CA ARG A 864 -11.61 3.34 5.70
C ARG A 864 -11.93 4.82 5.89
N GLY A 865 -10.95 5.61 6.31
CA GLY A 865 -11.11 7.04 6.50
C GLY A 865 -11.48 7.74 5.19
N LEU A 866 -10.93 7.32 4.04
CA LEU A 866 -11.33 7.83 2.73
C LEU A 866 -12.78 7.49 2.35
N LEU A 867 -13.29 6.32 2.76
CA LEU A 867 -14.70 5.93 2.62
C LEU A 867 -15.60 6.78 3.52
N GLU A 868 -15.20 6.99 4.78
CA GLU A 868 -15.93 7.81 5.76
C GLU A 868 -15.99 9.29 5.36
N MET A 869 -14.89 9.82 4.79
CA MET A 869 -14.83 11.16 4.19
C MET A 869 -15.63 11.26 2.88
N GLY A 870 -16.11 10.15 2.33
CA GLY A 870 -16.85 10.09 1.07
C GLY A 870 -16.00 10.45 -0.17
N LEU A 871 -14.67 10.34 -0.07
CA LEU A 871 -13.73 10.51 -1.19
C LEU A 871 -13.72 9.25 -2.06
N LEU A 872 -13.78 8.09 -1.41
CA LEU A 872 -14.00 6.81 -2.04
C LEU A 872 -15.43 6.34 -1.82
N VAL A 873 -15.92 5.50 -2.73
CA VAL A 873 -17.21 4.82 -2.62
C VAL A 873 -17.05 3.35 -2.98
N ALA A 874 -17.71 2.47 -2.23
CA ALA A 874 -17.83 1.07 -2.57
C ALA A 874 -18.84 0.88 -3.73
N ALA A 875 -18.40 0.24 -4.80
CA ALA A 875 -19.22 -0.22 -5.90
C ALA A 875 -19.76 -1.64 -5.64
N PRO A 876 -20.79 -2.09 -6.37
CA PRO A 876 -21.21 -3.50 -6.35
C PRO A 876 -20.01 -4.43 -6.61
N GLY A 877 -19.92 -5.54 -5.87
CA GLY A 877 -18.78 -6.47 -5.96
C GLY A 877 -17.58 -6.11 -5.05
N GLY A 878 -17.68 -5.07 -4.22
CA GLY A 878 -16.64 -4.73 -3.24
C GLY A 878 -15.47 -3.91 -3.80
N LEU A 879 -15.57 -3.46 -5.06
CA LEU A 879 -14.58 -2.58 -5.68
C LEU A 879 -14.69 -1.16 -5.11
N LEU A 880 -13.56 -0.56 -4.80
CA LEU A 880 -13.42 0.83 -4.40
C LEU A 880 -13.18 1.70 -5.63
N ARG A 881 -13.87 2.83 -5.69
CA ARG A 881 -13.68 3.84 -6.73
C ARG A 881 -13.74 5.24 -6.15
N CYS A 882 -13.14 6.19 -6.85
CA CYS A 882 -13.36 7.60 -6.56
C CYS A 882 -14.86 7.92 -6.67
N ARG A 883 -15.36 8.81 -5.80
CA ARG A 883 -16.78 9.20 -5.77
C ARG A 883 -17.32 9.69 -7.12
N GLN A 884 -16.43 10.21 -7.98
CA GLN A 884 -16.72 10.55 -9.36
C GLN A 884 -15.45 10.59 -10.22
N ARG A 885 -15.55 10.09 -11.44
CA ARG A 885 -14.42 10.00 -12.38
C ARG A 885 -13.83 11.35 -12.78
N THR A 886 -14.65 12.37 -12.99
CA THR A 886 -14.16 13.73 -13.30
C THR A 886 -13.36 14.34 -12.15
N ILE A 887 -13.65 13.92 -10.91
CA ILE A 887 -12.84 14.32 -9.74
C ILE A 887 -11.50 13.59 -9.76
N ALA A 888 -11.48 12.29 -10.08
CA ALA A 888 -10.24 11.55 -10.29
C ALA A 888 -9.36 12.17 -11.40
N ASP A 889 -9.95 12.49 -12.56
CA ASP A 889 -9.28 13.19 -13.67
C ASP A 889 -8.69 14.53 -13.17
N ALA A 890 -9.47 15.32 -12.41
CA ALA A 890 -9.02 16.60 -11.86
C ALA A 890 -7.91 16.45 -10.81
N VAL A 891 -7.95 15.45 -9.94
CA VAL A 891 -6.90 15.16 -8.95
C VAL A 891 -5.60 14.81 -9.67
N VAL A 892 -5.67 13.93 -10.65
CA VAL A 892 -4.52 13.53 -11.47
C VAL A 892 -3.88 14.77 -12.13
N ASP A 893 -4.66 15.56 -12.85
CA ASP A 893 -4.14 16.70 -13.62
C ASP A 893 -3.65 17.85 -12.74
N THR A 894 -4.40 18.18 -11.68
CA THR A 894 -4.15 19.41 -10.91
C THR A 894 -3.23 19.21 -9.71
N VAL A 895 -3.13 17.98 -9.20
CA VAL A 895 -2.34 17.62 -8.01
C VAL A 895 -1.21 16.65 -8.38
N ILE A 896 -1.54 15.44 -8.85
CA ILE A 896 -0.57 14.34 -8.96
C ILE A 896 0.53 14.66 -10.00
N LYS A 897 0.17 15.11 -11.21
CA LYS A 897 1.15 15.50 -12.25
C LYS A 897 2.13 16.59 -11.79
N LYS A 898 1.75 17.40 -10.79
CA LYS A 898 2.60 18.46 -10.22
C LYS A 898 3.49 17.99 -9.08
N ARG A 899 3.35 16.75 -8.64
CA ARG A 899 4.10 16.14 -7.54
C ARG A 899 4.85 14.90 -8.03
N PRO A 900 5.97 15.08 -8.76
CA PRO A 900 6.62 14.00 -9.49
C PRO A 900 7.14 12.86 -8.61
N VAL A 901 7.57 13.13 -7.37
CA VAL A 901 8.02 12.10 -6.42
C VAL A 901 6.85 11.23 -5.94
N GLU A 902 5.73 11.86 -5.60
CA GLU A 902 4.52 11.18 -5.17
C GLU A 902 3.92 10.35 -6.33
N LEU A 903 3.89 10.92 -7.53
CA LEU A 903 3.50 10.22 -8.75
C LEU A 903 4.38 9.00 -9.03
N GLU A 904 5.71 9.15 -8.96
CA GLU A 904 6.65 8.04 -9.13
C GLU A 904 6.41 6.92 -8.11
N THR A 905 6.19 7.30 -6.85
CA THR A 905 5.90 6.35 -5.76
C THR A 905 4.62 5.56 -6.03
N VAL A 906 3.53 6.25 -6.35
CA VAL A 906 2.22 5.62 -6.58
C VAL A 906 2.22 4.78 -7.86
N MET A 907 2.89 5.24 -8.92
CA MET A 907 3.04 4.47 -10.17
C MET A 907 3.87 3.21 -9.96
N THR A 908 4.94 3.28 -9.16
CA THR A 908 5.76 2.11 -8.80
C THR A 908 4.94 1.10 -8.01
N LYS A 909 4.23 1.55 -6.96
CA LYS A 909 3.32 0.72 -6.17
C LYS A 909 2.26 0.01 -7.03
N LEU A 910 1.61 0.75 -7.94
CA LEU A 910 0.63 0.19 -8.87
C LEU A 910 1.26 -0.83 -9.83
N LEU A 911 2.36 -0.46 -10.50
CA LEU A 911 3.01 -1.32 -11.49
C LEU A 911 3.48 -2.63 -10.87
N VAL A 912 4.18 -2.58 -9.74
CA VAL A 912 4.72 -3.76 -9.09
C VAL A 912 3.60 -4.68 -8.60
N SER A 913 2.58 -4.13 -7.94
CA SER A 913 1.44 -4.94 -7.47
C SER A 913 0.69 -5.65 -8.61
N TYR A 914 0.48 -4.99 -9.75
CA TYR A 914 -0.12 -5.65 -10.91
C TYR A 914 0.85 -6.59 -11.65
N ALA A 915 2.16 -6.33 -11.61
CA ALA A 915 3.16 -7.24 -12.14
C ALA A 915 3.21 -8.54 -11.33
N GLU A 916 3.15 -8.47 -9.99
CA GLU A 916 3.05 -9.65 -9.11
C GLU A 916 1.85 -10.53 -9.50
N ARG A 917 0.69 -9.91 -9.74
CA ARG A 917 -0.55 -10.60 -10.13
C ARG A 917 -0.56 -11.15 -11.56
N ALA A 918 0.25 -10.62 -12.47
CA ALA A 918 0.09 -10.86 -13.91
C ALA A 918 1.34 -11.39 -14.64
N CYS A 919 2.49 -11.49 -13.98
CA CYS A 919 3.73 -11.96 -14.60
C CYS A 919 3.62 -13.37 -15.20
N HIS A 920 2.81 -14.24 -14.58
CA HIS A 920 2.58 -15.63 -14.97
C HIS A 920 1.43 -15.79 -16.00
N ILE A 921 0.75 -14.71 -16.38
CA ILE A 921 -0.45 -14.76 -17.22
C ILE A 921 -0.07 -14.47 -18.68
N GLU A 922 -0.24 -15.48 -19.54
CA GLU A 922 0.04 -15.35 -20.99
C GLU A 922 -1.12 -14.71 -21.79
N ASP A 923 -2.36 -14.79 -21.29
CA ASP A 923 -3.53 -14.21 -21.96
C ASP A 923 -3.57 -12.69 -21.78
N ASP A 924 -3.19 -11.97 -22.84
CA ASP A 924 -3.24 -10.51 -22.90
C ASP A 924 -4.66 -9.92 -22.73
N LEU A 925 -5.73 -10.74 -22.78
CA LEU A 925 -7.09 -10.31 -22.49
C LEU A 925 -7.46 -10.41 -21.00
N HIS A 926 -6.67 -11.12 -20.20
CA HIS A 926 -6.91 -11.24 -18.76
C HIS A 926 -6.91 -9.85 -18.09
N PRO A 927 -7.79 -9.57 -17.12
CA PRO A 927 -7.95 -8.22 -16.57
C PRO A 927 -6.68 -7.68 -15.91
N ASP A 928 -6.04 -8.48 -15.06
CA ASP A 928 -4.77 -8.11 -14.40
C ASP A 928 -3.63 -7.94 -15.41
N ARG A 929 -3.61 -8.77 -16.46
CA ARG A 929 -2.63 -8.69 -17.53
C ARG A 929 -2.77 -7.40 -18.33
N ARG A 930 -4.00 -7.03 -18.70
CA ARG A 930 -4.30 -5.75 -19.35
C ARG A 930 -3.93 -4.55 -18.47
N ALA A 931 -4.21 -4.64 -17.17
CA ALA A 931 -3.84 -3.61 -16.20
C ALA A 931 -2.32 -3.40 -16.16
N MET A 932 -1.56 -4.49 -16.03
CA MET A 932 -0.10 -4.47 -16.02
C MET A 932 0.48 -3.90 -17.32
N ILE A 933 0.03 -4.39 -18.49
CA ILE A 933 0.47 -3.88 -19.81
C ILE A 933 0.17 -2.38 -19.95
N ARG A 934 -0.98 -1.92 -19.41
CA ARG A 934 -1.34 -0.50 -19.42
C ARG A 934 -0.45 0.33 -18.48
N LEU A 935 -0.06 -0.19 -17.32
CA LEU A 935 0.92 0.42 -16.39
C LEU A 935 2.31 0.53 -17.00
N LEU A 936 2.71 -0.46 -17.79
CA LEU A 936 3.98 -0.44 -18.50
C LEU A 936 3.98 0.57 -19.66
N ASN A 937 2.84 1.01 -20.15
CA ASN A 937 2.77 1.76 -21.40
C ASN A 937 3.58 3.07 -21.34
N HIS A 938 4.57 3.24 -22.22
CA HIS A 938 5.40 4.44 -22.26
C HIS A 938 4.59 5.73 -22.47
N ASN A 939 3.45 5.66 -23.17
CA ASN A 939 2.54 6.80 -23.33
C ASN A 939 1.92 7.20 -21.99
N VAL A 940 1.56 6.23 -21.14
CA VAL A 940 1.03 6.50 -19.80
C VAL A 940 2.07 7.23 -18.97
N MET A 941 3.33 6.77 -18.97
CA MET A 941 4.42 7.44 -18.25
C MET A 941 4.60 8.90 -18.70
N ARG A 942 4.50 9.15 -20.01
CA ARG A 942 4.61 10.48 -20.61
C ARG A 942 3.40 11.37 -20.32
N GLU A 943 2.18 10.85 -20.48
CA GLU A 943 0.93 11.57 -20.24
C GLU A 943 0.79 12.00 -18.77
N LEU A 944 1.33 11.18 -17.86
CA LEU A 944 1.47 11.49 -16.44
C LEU A 944 2.61 12.48 -16.13
N CYS A 945 3.43 12.84 -17.12
CA CYS A 945 4.59 13.71 -16.97
C CYS A 945 5.60 13.18 -15.93
N LEU A 946 5.79 11.85 -15.84
CA LEU A 946 6.89 11.30 -15.04
C LEU A 946 8.22 11.81 -15.60
N ARG A 947 9.12 12.22 -14.69
CA ARG A 947 10.50 12.55 -15.04
C ARG A 947 11.17 11.30 -15.61
N THR A 948 12.07 11.47 -16.57
CA THR A 948 12.78 10.37 -17.25
C THR A 948 13.39 9.38 -16.26
N GLU A 949 14.11 9.87 -15.25
CA GLU A 949 14.71 9.02 -14.21
C GLU A 949 13.67 8.32 -13.32
N GLY A 950 12.53 8.96 -13.05
CA GLY A 950 11.45 8.35 -12.28
C GLY A 950 10.76 7.22 -13.04
N ALA A 951 10.53 7.40 -14.35
CA ALA A 951 10.02 6.33 -15.21
C ALA A 951 10.99 5.14 -15.28
N ARG A 952 12.30 5.40 -15.41
CA ARG A 952 13.34 4.36 -15.38
C ARG A 952 13.36 3.59 -14.06
N ARG A 953 13.29 4.28 -12.92
CA ARG A 953 13.20 3.62 -11.60
C ARG A 953 11.90 2.82 -11.43
N THR A 954 10.79 3.34 -11.95
CA THR A 954 9.51 2.62 -11.95
C THR A 954 9.62 1.31 -12.74
N TYR A 955 10.20 1.33 -13.95
CA TYR A 955 10.47 0.10 -14.71
C TYR A 955 11.48 -0.82 -14.01
N GLN A 956 12.51 -0.27 -13.38
CA GLN A 956 13.53 -1.04 -12.70
C GLN A 956 12.95 -1.79 -11.49
N ALA A 957 12.02 -1.18 -10.75
CA ALA A 957 11.35 -1.81 -9.62
C ALA A 957 10.54 -3.05 -10.00
N ALA A 958 10.07 -3.13 -11.25
CA ALA A 958 9.35 -4.30 -11.79
C ALA A 958 10.26 -5.26 -12.58
N HIS A 959 11.56 -4.99 -12.69
CA HIS A 959 12.49 -5.81 -13.48
C HIS A 959 12.52 -7.24 -12.97
N ASP A 960 12.72 -7.40 -11.67
CA ASP A 960 12.72 -8.67 -10.97
C ASP A 960 11.34 -9.32 -10.97
N LEU A 961 10.33 -8.86 -11.71
CA LEU A 961 9.06 -9.58 -11.96
C LEU A 961 8.82 -9.86 -13.44
N LEU A 962 9.41 -9.06 -14.33
CA LEU A 962 9.03 -8.95 -15.74
C LEU A 962 10.20 -9.08 -16.72
N GLU A 963 11.38 -9.55 -16.29
CA GLU A 963 12.54 -9.66 -17.17
C GLU A 963 12.35 -10.66 -18.33
N ASP A 964 11.43 -11.61 -18.19
CA ASP A 964 11.07 -12.58 -19.25
C ASP A 964 9.85 -12.12 -20.07
N ASP A 965 9.38 -10.88 -19.85
CA ASP A 965 8.17 -10.34 -20.45
C ASP A 965 8.46 -9.47 -21.67
N ARG A 966 7.91 -9.86 -22.84
CA ARG A 966 8.09 -9.10 -24.09
C ARG A 966 7.52 -7.67 -24.03
N HIS A 967 6.41 -7.46 -23.33
CA HIS A 967 5.76 -6.14 -23.24
C HIS A 967 6.56 -5.20 -22.36
N TYR A 968 7.16 -5.72 -21.28
CA TYR A 968 8.07 -4.96 -20.43
C TYR A 968 9.22 -4.36 -21.23
N TRP A 969 9.96 -5.18 -21.98
CA TRP A 969 11.07 -4.72 -22.80
C TRP A 969 10.64 -3.80 -23.94
N LEU A 970 9.53 -4.12 -24.61
CA LEU A 970 8.96 -3.28 -25.66
C LEU A 970 8.67 -1.86 -25.14
N GLN A 971 8.02 -1.73 -23.99
CA GLN A 971 7.66 -0.42 -23.46
C GLN A 971 8.88 0.37 -22.95
N ARG A 972 9.87 -0.29 -22.35
CA ARG A 972 11.15 0.35 -22.02
C ARG A 972 11.85 0.86 -23.27
N ALA A 973 11.90 0.06 -24.33
CA ALA A 973 12.50 0.46 -25.60
C ALA A 973 11.78 1.65 -26.23
N GLU A 974 10.45 1.60 -26.34
CA GLU A 974 9.64 2.69 -26.88
C GLU A 974 9.79 3.99 -26.07
N PHE A 975 9.92 3.88 -24.75
CA PHE A 975 10.24 5.04 -23.91
C PHE A 975 11.59 5.66 -24.29
N GLU A 976 12.65 4.85 -24.42
CA GLU A 976 13.99 5.34 -24.77
C GLU A 976 14.10 5.83 -26.22
N ILE A 977 13.32 5.26 -27.15
CA ILE A 977 13.16 5.78 -28.53
C ILE A 977 12.67 7.22 -28.51
N ASP A 978 11.66 7.52 -27.68
CA ASP A 978 11.10 8.86 -27.55
C ASP A 978 12.05 9.83 -26.82
N GLN A 979 13.00 9.33 -26.01
CA GLN A 979 14.08 10.11 -25.41
C GLN A 979 15.31 10.27 -26.33
N GLY A 980 15.33 9.66 -27.52
CA GLY A 980 16.48 9.68 -28.44
C GLY A 980 17.68 8.85 -27.98
N ARG A 981 17.48 7.88 -27.07
CA ARG A 981 18.52 7.00 -26.53
C ARG A 981 18.55 5.66 -27.27
N PHE A 982 18.93 5.70 -28.54
CA PHE A 982 18.81 4.56 -29.46
C PHE A 982 19.65 3.34 -29.07
N ASP A 983 20.83 3.52 -28.48
CA ASP A 983 21.68 2.40 -28.03
C ASP A 983 21.00 1.60 -26.91
N LEU A 984 20.39 2.29 -25.95
CA LEU A 984 19.66 1.65 -24.86
C LEU A 984 18.38 0.99 -25.37
N ALA A 985 17.66 1.64 -26.28
CA ALA A 985 16.49 1.06 -26.93
C ALA A 985 16.84 -0.23 -27.69
N ARG A 986 17.97 -0.28 -28.42
CA ARG A 986 18.45 -1.50 -29.09
C ARG A 986 18.69 -2.64 -28.10
N SER A 987 19.34 -2.35 -26.97
CA SER A 987 19.61 -3.35 -25.93
C SER A 987 18.30 -3.93 -25.37
N TYR A 988 17.32 -3.07 -25.07
CA TYR A 988 16.01 -3.53 -24.60
C TYR A 988 15.22 -4.32 -25.65
N LEU A 989 15.26 -3.92 -26.92
CA LEU A 989 14.61 -4.69 -28.00
C LEU A 989 15.27 -6.05 -28.20
N ALA A 990 16.59 -6.14 -28.06
CA ALA A 990 17.29 -7.42 -28.12
C ALA A 990 16.86 -8.35 -26.96
N ALA A 991 16.73 -7.83 -25.74
CA ALA A 991 16.19 -8.57 -24.60
C ALA A 991 14.74 -9.02 -24.84
N GLY A 992 13.89 -8.12 -25.36
CA GLY A 992 12.50 -8.43 -25.71
C GLY A 992 12.37 -9.51 -26.77
N LYS A 993 13.24 -9.53 -27.79
CA LYS A 993 13.29 -10.59 -28.82
C LYS A 993 13.74 -11.93 -28.26
N GLY A 994 14.58 -11.93 -27.23
CA GLY A 994 15.00 -13.14 -26.51
C GLY A 994 13.92 -13.74 -25.63
N CYS A 995 12.84 -13.00 -25.33
CA CYS A 995 11.70 -13.50 -24.58
C CYS A 995 10.85 -14.47 -25.43
N ARG A 996 10.02 -15.28 -24.76
CA ARG A 996 9.12 -16.23 -25.43
C ARG A 996 8.17 -15.50 -26.40
N TYR A 997 8.09 -15.98 -27.64
CA TYR A 997 7.35 -15.37 -28.76
C TYR A 997 7.84 -13.97 -29.18
N GLY A 998 8.97 -13.48 -28.65
CA GLY A 998 9.46 -12.13 -28.89
C GLY A 998 10.05 -11.91 -30.29
N GLU A 999 10.68 -12.93 -30.89
CA GLU A 999 11.35 -12.83 -32.20
C GLU A 999 10.36 -12.49 -33.33
N ASP A 1000 9.21 -13.17 -33.34
CA ASP A 1000 8.13 -12.96 -34.31
C ASP A 1000 7.13 -11.86 -33.90
N ASP A 1001 7.30 -11.24 -32.74
CA ASP A 1001 6.38 -10.22 -32.25
C ASP A 1001 6.44 -8.96 -33.14
N ARG A 1002 5.35 -8.69 -33.84
CA ARG A 1002 5.22 -7.55 -34.76
C ARG A 1002 5.48 -6.18 -34.12
N LEU A 1003 5.18 -6.00 -32.83
CA LEU A 1003 5.43 -4.74 -32.14
C LEU A 1003 6.92 -4.56 -31.91
N LEU A 1004 7.64 -5.61 -31.48
CA LEU A 1004 9.09 -5.59 -31.32
C LEU A 1004 9.83 -5.42 -32.66
N ARG A 1005 9.36 -6.09 -33.73
CA ARG A 1005 9.86 -5.89 -35.11
C ARG A 1005 9.69 -4.44 -35.56
N THR A 1006 8.48 -3.89 -35.37
CA THR A 1006 8.19 -2.49 -35.72
C THR A 1006 9.05 -1.51 -34.92
N ALA A 1007 9.19 -1.70 -33.60
CA ALA A 1007 10.00 -0.83 -32.76
C ALA A 1007 11.49 -0.88 -33.15
N SER A 1008 12.01 -2.07 -33.49
CA SER A 1008 13.38 -2.25 -34.00
C SER A 1008 13.63 -1.46 -35.29
N ALA A 1009 12.70 -1.54 -36.24
CA ALA A 1009 12.79 -0.79 -37.48
C ALA A 1009 12.73 0.73 -37.22
N ARG A 1010 11.86 1.18 -36.31
CA ARG A 1010 11.79 2.59 -35.91
C ARG A 1010 13.10 3.11 -35.31
N VAL A 1011 13.79 2.31 -34.50
CA VAL A 1011 15.13 2.65 -33.98
C VAL A 1011 16.12 2.85 -35.12
N GLN A 1012 16.20 1.91 -36.05
CA GLN A 1012 17.13 1.99 -37.18
C GLN A 1012 16.88 3.24 -38.06
N LEU A 1013 15.62 3.51 -38.38
CA LEU A 1013 15.23 4.70 -39.15
C LEU A 1013 15.61 6.00 -38.42
N ARG A 1014 15.27 6.13 -37.14
CA ARG A 1014 15.55 7.35 -36.36
C ARG A 1014 17.03 7.53 -36.04
N ASP A 1015 17.74 6.45 -35.78
CA ASP A 1015 19.19 6.48 -35.53
C ASP A 1015 19.98 6.83 -36.80
N SER A 1016 19.53 6.39 -37.98
CA SER A 1016 20.10 6.82 -39.25
C SER A 1016 19.86 8.31 -39.51
N VAL A 1017 18.69 8.86 -39.14
CA VAL A 1017 18.43 10.31 -39.23
C VAL A 1017 19.38 11.12 -38.35
N ALA A 1018 19.66 10.65 -37.13
CA ALA A 1018 20.57 11.34 -36.23
C ALA A 1018 22.05 11.30 -36.71
N TYR A 1019 22.41 10.33 -37.55
CA TYR A 1019 23.76 10.11 -38.05
C TYR A 1019 23.74 9.86 -39.57
N SER A 1020 23.24 10.84 -40.31
CA SER A 1020 22.87 10.73 -41.72
C SER A 1020 24.02 10.42 -42.70
N THR A 1021 25.28 10.50 -42.25
CA THR A 1021 26.47 10.22 -43.06
C THR A 1021 27.09 8.85 -42.79
N ASP A 1022 26.56 8.07 -41.82
CA ASP A 1022 27.05 6.74 -41.50
C ASP A 1022 26.46 5.69 -42.45
N ALA A 1023 27.31 5.12 -43.32
CA ALA A 1023 26.92 4.15 -44.33
C ALA A 1023 26.30 2.87 -43.74
N ARG A 1024 26.78 2.42 -42.58
CA ARG A 1024 26.24 1.21 -41.93
C ARG A 1024 24.82 1.46 -41.43
N ARG A 1025 24.60 2.60 -40.76
CA ARG A 1025 23.27 2.99 -40.26
C ARG A 1025 22.28 3.24 -41.39
N LEU A 1026 22.75 3.77 -42.52
CA LEU A 1026 21.93 3.91 -43.73
C LEU A 1026 21.50 2.54 -44.26
N GLN A 1027 22.40 1.56 -44.32
CA GLN A 1027 22.09 0.19 -44.74
C GLN A 1027 21.10 -0.50 -43.77
N ASP A 1028 21.30 -0.34 -42.46
CA ASP A 1028 20.39 -0.87 -41.44
C ASP A 1028 18.99 -0.25 -41.58
N ALA A 1029 18.89 1.04 -41.91
CA ALA A 1029 17.62 1.72 -42.15
C ALA A 1029 16.91 1.27 -43.44
N VAL A 1030 17.66 0.91 -44.49
CA VAL A 1030 17.08 0.25 -45.69
C VAL A 1030 16.45 -1.09 -45.31
N ALA A 1031 17.18 -1.92 -44.55
CA ALA A 1031 16.66 -3.20 -44.05
C ALA A 1031 15.40 -2.99 -43.17
N ALA A 1032 15.37 -1.92 -42.37
CA ALA A 1032 14.22 -1.54 -41.55
C ALA A 1032 12.94 -1.29 -42.38
N VAL A 1033 13.05 -0.66 -43.55
CA VAL A 1033 11.90 -0.43 -44.44
C VAL A 1033 11.37 -1.74 -45.01
N HIS A 1034 12.24 -2.65 -45.42
CA HIS A 1034 11.84 -3.98 -45.89
C HIS A 1034 11.19 -4.81 -44.78
N GLU A 1035 11.74 -4.77 -43.57
CA GLU A 1035 11.16 -5.42 -42.39
C GLU A 1035 9.73 -4.93 -42.10
N LEU A 1036 9.52 -3.61 -42.12
CA LEU A 1036 8.18 -3.04 -41.93
C LEU A 1036 7.22 -3.41 -43.06
N HIS A 1037 7.71 -3.50 -44.30
CA HIS A 1037 6.93 -3.98 -45.44
C HIS A 1037 6.47 -5.42 -45.26
N GLU A 1038 7.34 -6.31 -44.79
CA GLU A 1038 6.97 -7.69 -44.48
C GLU A 1038 5.90 -7.77 -43.39
N VAL A 1039 6.02 -6.99 -42.32
CA VAL A 1039 4.99 -6.93 -41.26
C VAL A 1039 3.65 -6.43 -41.81
N VAL A 1040 3.68 -5.43 -42.69
CA VAL A 1040 2.50 -4.84 -43.33
C VAL A 1040 1.82 -5.79 -44.31
N ARG A 1041 2.60 -6.50 -45.12
CA ARG A 1041 2.10 -7.41 -46.18
C ARG A 1041 1.90 -8.84 -45.71
N GLY A 1042 2.40 -9.18 -44.52
CA GLY A 1042 2.26 -10.50 -43.93
C GLY A 1042 0.81 -10.87 -43.55
N PRO A 1043 0.60 -12.12 -43.09
CA PRO A 1043 -0.73 -12.66 -42.77
C PRO A 1043 -1.50 -11.84 -41.74
N GLU A 1044 -0.77 -11.17 -40.84
CA GLU A 1044 -1.32 -10.35 -39.76
C GLU A 1044 -1.34 -8.85 -40.05
N GLY A 1045 -1.04 -8.42 -41.28
CA GLY A 1045 -0.94 -7.00 -41.64
C GLY A 1045 -2.15 -6.16 -41.24
N ARG A 1046 -3.38 -6.70 -41.37
CA ARG A 1046 -4.62 -6.03 -40.90
C ARG A 1046 -4.65 -5.74 -39.39
N LYS A 1047 -3.90 -6.50 -38.60
CA LYS A 1047 -3.72 -6.32 -37.16
C LYS A 1047 -2.52 -5.42 -36.81
N ALA A 1048 -1.80 -4.89 -37.80
CA ALA A 1048 -0.55 -4.17 -37.62
C ALA A 1048 -0.56 -2.67 -38.00
N PRO A 1049 -1.54 -1.86 -37.55
CA PRO A 1049 -1.63 -0.43 -37.92
C PRO A 1049 -0.39 0.39 -37.54
N HIS A 1050 0.30 0.00 -36.46
CA HIS A 1050 1.50 0.64 -35.95
C HIS A 1050 2.67 0.56 -36.95
N ALA A 1051 2.81 -0.55 -37.68
CA ALA A 1051 3.84 -0.70 -38.73
C ALA A 1051 3.58 0.25 -39.91
N PHE A 1052 2.32 0.41 -40.32
CA PHE A 1052 1.94 1.41 -41.33
C PHE A 1052 2.24 2.84 -40.87
N VAL A 1053 1.89 3.16 -39.62
CA VAL A 1053 2.17 4.48 -39.05
C VAL A 1053 3.68 4.74 -38.99
N ALA A 1054 4.48 3.73 -38.65
CA ALA A 1054 5.95 3.81 -38.65
C ALA A 1054 6.51 4.08 -40.06
N LEU A 1055 6.08 3.34 -41.09
CA LEU A 1055 6.46 3.59 -42.49
C LEU A 1055 6.08 5.01 -42.93
N ALA A 1056 4.81 5.37 -42.69
CA ALA A 1056 4.25 6.65 -43.10
C ALA A 1056 4.97 7.83 -42.45
N ARG A 1057 5.42 7.71 -41.20
CA ARG A 1057 6.04 8.81 -40.44
C ARG A 1057 7.56 8.70 -40.38
N ASP A 1058 8.06 7.65 -39.74
CA ASP A 1058 9.50 7.48 -39.50
C ASP A 1058 10.22 7.16 -40.83
N GLY A 1059 9.65 6.31 -41.70
CA GLY A 1059 10.22 5.99 -43.01
C GLY A 1059 10.27 7.21 -43.94
N ALA A 1060 9.17 7.96 -44.02
CA ALA A 1060 9.11 9.19 -44.80
C ALA A 1060 10.07 10.28 -44.29
N ASN A 1061 10.15 10.47 -42.97
CA ASN A 1061 11.10 11.42 -42.38
C ASN A 1061 12.55 10.99 -42.65
N TRP A 1062 12.84 9.70 -42.56
CA TRP A 1062 14.16 9.17 -42.89
C TRP A 1062 14.54 9.42 -44.35
N LEU A 1063 13.67 9.09 -45.32
CA LEU A 1063 13.93 9.39 -46.73
C LEU A 1063 14.12 10.90 -46.96
N LEU A 1064 13.36 11.76 -46.28
CA LEU A 1064 13.47 13.22 -46.45
C LEU A 1064 14.82 13.78 -45.98
N GLN A 1065 15.41 13.18 -44.94
CA GLN A 1065 16.64 13.65 -44.29
C GLN A 1065 17.90 12.95 -44.84
N CYS A 1066 17.83 11.65 -45.08
CA CYS A 1066 18.95 10.80 -45.47
C CYS A 1066 18.94 10.45 -46.97
N GLY A 1067 17.86 10.78 -47.70
CA GLY A 1067 17.65 10.35 -49.08
C GLY A 1067 18.77 10.72 -50.04
N GLN A 1068 19.44 11.85 -49.87
CA GLN A 1068 20.56 12.27 -50.73
C GLN A 1068 21.78 11.35 -50.64
N ALA A 1069 21.94 10.62 -49.54
CA ALA A 1069 23.00 9.62 -49.39
C ALA A 1069 22.64 8.28 -50.08
N LEU A 1070 21.38 8.11 -50.50
CA LEU A 1070 20.92 6.95 -51.27
C LEU A 1070 21.15 7.21 -52.77
N GLY A 1071 21.53 6.17 -53.51
CA GLY A 1071 21.52 6.23 -54.97
C GLY A 1071 20.11 6.43 -55.51
N TYR A 1072 19.98 7.07 -56.69
CA TYR A 1072 18.69 7.38 -57.34
C TYR A 1072 17.72 6.19 -57.34
N GLN A 1073 18.18 5.03 -57.83
CA GLN A 1073 17.32 3.85 -57.99
C GLN A 1073 16.79 3.36 -56.64
N LEU A 1074 17.67 3.20 -55.63
CA LEU A 1074 17.29 2.72 -54.31
C LEU A 1074 16.33 3.69 -53.61
N TYR A 1075 16.53 5.00 -53.77
CA TYR A 1075 15.62 6.01 -53.22
C TYR A 1075 14.21 5.88 -53.82
N VAL A 1076 14.11 5.75 -55.15
CA VAL A 1076 12.83 5.62 -55.85
C VAL A 1076 12.13 4.33 -55.44
N ASP A 1077 12.85 3.20 -55.42
CA ASP A 1077 12.29 1.90 -55.04
C ASP A 1077 11.69 1.94 -53.61
N LEU A 1078 12.41 2.54 -52.65
CA LEU A 1078 11.94 2.69 -51.27
C LEU A 1078 10.76 3.65 -51.16
N LEU A 1079 10.77 4.76 -51.90
CA LEU A 1079 9.65 5.73 -51.91
C LEU A 1079 8.37 5.10 -52.46
N ASP A 1080 8.48 4.32 -53.54
CA ASP A 1080 7.35 3.62 -54.14
C ASP A 1080 6.83 2.52 -53.22
N GLN A 1081 7.72 1.73 -52.61
CA GLN A 1081 7.35 0.71 -51.63
C GLN A 1081 6.59 1.31 -50.43
N ILE A 1082 7.12 2.39 -49.82
CA ILE A 1082 6.43 3.08 -48.72
C ILE A 1082 5.07 3.62 -49.19
N THR A 1083 5.03 4.23 -50.38
CA THR A 1083 3.78 4.79 -50.94
C THR A 1083 2.71 3.71 -51.10
N ASP A 1084 3.08 2.55 -51.62
CA ASP A 1084 2.15 1.45 -51.85
C ASP A 1084 1.70 0.78 -50.56
N ASP A 1085 2.58 0.67 -49.55
CA ASP A 1085 2.22 0.15 -48.23
C ASP A 1085 1.30 1.09 -47.46
N VAL A 1086 1.54 2.40 -47.52
CA VAL A 1086 0.65 3.41 -46.92
C VAL A 1086 -0.74 3.35 -47.55
N LYS A 1087 -0.83 3.27 -48.88
CA LYS A 1087 -2.12 3.08 -49.59
C LYS A 1087 -2.79 1.77 -49.19
N TYR A 1088 -2.05 0.66 -49.16
CA TYR A 1088 -2.57 -0.64 -48.74
C TYR A 1088 -3.14 -0.57 -47.31
N GLY A 1089 -2.48 0.17 -46.40
CA GLY A 1089 -2.97 0.42 -45.04
C GLY A 1089 -4.32 1.14 -44.99
N THR A 1090 -4.55 2.14 -45.85
CA THR A 1090 -5.85 2.84 -45.91
C THR A 1090 -7.00 1.94 -46.34
N VAL A 1091 -6.72 0.90 -47.15
CA VAL A 1091 -7.71 -0.07 -47.61
C VAL A 1091 -7.90 -1.18 -46.57
N CYS A 1092 -6.81 -1.77 -46.09
CA CYS A 1092 -6.84 -2.95 -45.22
C CYS A 1092 -7.17 -2.65 -43.76
N CYS A 1093 -6.86 -1.44 -43.31
CA CYS A 1093 -7.23 -0.92 -41.99
C CYS A 1093 -8.28 0.19 -42.12
N ALA A 1094 -9.18 0.09 -43.12
CA ALA A 1094 -10.26 1.04 -43.32
C ALA A 1094 -11.07 1.21 -42.02
N GLY A 1095 -11.22 2.47 -41.57
CA GLY A 1095 -11.86 2.81 -40.30
C GLY A 1095 -10.90 3.04 -39.12
N ARG A 1096 -9.59 2.80 -39.25
CA ARG A 1096 -8.62 3.17 -38.20
C ARG A 1096 -8.06 4.58 -38.41
N ASN A 1097 -8.49 5.52 -37.57
CA ASN A 1097 -8.10 6.93 -37.68
C ASN A 1097 -6.59 7.18 -37.60
N GLU A 1098 -5.84 6.42 -36.83
CA GLU A 1098 -4.38 6.57 -36.72
C GLU A 1098 -3.69 6.32 -38.07
N VAL A 1099 -4.17 5.33 -38.84
CA VAL A 1099 -3.66 4.99 -40.18
C VAL A 1099 -4.11 6.05 -41.18
N VAL A 1100 -5.36 6.48 -41.13
CA VAL A 1100 -5.89 7.55 -42.01
C VAL A 1100 -5.13 8.87 -41.79
N ALA A 1101 -4.90 9.25 -40.54
CA ALA A 1101 -4.17 10.46 -40.20
C ALA A 1101 -2.70 10.38 -40.62
N ALA A 1102 -2.05 9.21 -40.47
CA ALA A 1102 -0.69 8.99 -40.93
C ALA A 1102 -0.58 9.01 -42.45
N ALA A 1103 -1.51 8.39 -43.18
CA ALA A 1103 -1.58 8.43 -44.64
C ALA A 1103 -1.78 9.86 -45.15
N ALA A 1104 -2.74 10.60 -44.59
CA ALA A 1104 -2.97 12.00 -44.96
C ALA A 1104 -1.75 12.89 -44.65
N TRP A 1105 -1.00 12.59 -43.58
CA TRP A 1105 0.26 13.28 -43.29
C TRP A 1105 1.34 12.93 -44.33
N PHE A 1106 1.47 11.64 -44.69
CA PHE A 1106 2.42 11.16 -45.68
C PHE A 1106 2.15 11.77 -47.05
N ASP A 1107 0.89 11.82 -47.48
CA ASP A 1107 0.49 12.44 -48.75
C ASP A 1107 0.91 13.91 -48.84
N ARG A 1108 0.87 14.65 -47.72
CA ARG A 1108 1.38 16.03 -47.66
C ARG A 1108 2.91 16.13 -47.78
N GLN A 1109 3.64 15.11 -47.31
CA GLN A 1109 5.09 15.05 -47.46
C GLN A 1109 5.53 14.48 -48.81
N ARG A 1110 4.66 13.75 -49.51
CA ARG A 1110 5.00 13.04 -50.75
C ARG A 1110 5.55 13.95 -51.84
N SER A 1111 4.97 15.13 -52.06
CA SER A 1111 5.52 16.10 -53.04
C SER A 1111 6.94 16.52 -52.67
N ARG A 1112 7.23 16.76 -51.39
CA ARG A 1112 8.59 17.11 -50.94
C ARG A 1112 9.59 15.98 -51.12
N LEU A 1113 9.14 14.72 -50.95
CA LEU A 1113 9.96 13.54 -51.20
C LEU A 1113 10.26 13.37 -52.69
N GLN A 1114 9.30 13.67 -53.57
CA GLN A 1114 9.50 13.64 -55.02
C GLN A 1114 10.47 14.74 -55.47
N ASP A 1115 10.33 15.96 -54.94
CA ASP A 1115 11.20 17.09 -55.27
C ASP A 1115 12.66 16.90 -54.82
N ARG A 1116 12.90 16.05 -53.81
CA ARG A 1116 14.24 15.77 -53.25
C ARG A 1116 14.90 14.51 -53.79
N THR A 1117 14.37 13.93 -54.86
CA THR A 1117 14.91 12.71 -55.46
C THR A 1117 16.39 12.91 -55.87
N PRO A 1118 17.32 12.07 -55.38
CA PRO A 1118 18.76 12.25 -55.65
C PRO A 1118 19.09 12.15 -57.14
N GLY A 1119 19.74 13.16 -57.72
CA GLY A 1119 20.19 13.11 -59.12
C GLY A 1119 19.21 13.63 -60.18
N LEU A 1120 18.05 14.20 -59.78
CA LEU A 1120 17.30 15.11 -60.65
C LEU A 1120 17.93 16.51 -60.56
N PRO A 1121 18.52 17.06 -61.65
CA PRO A 1121 18.93 18.46 -61.66
C PRO A 1121 17.67 19.34 -61.55
N ILE A 1122 17.71 20.32 -60.65
CA ILE A 1122 16.65 21.34 -60.45
C ILE A 1122 16.43 22.13 -61.74
#